data_AF-A0A9E1LN28-F1
#
_entry.id   AF-A0A9E1LN28-F1
#
_cell.length_a   1.000
_cell.length_b   1.000
_cell.length_c   1.000
_cell.angle_alpha   90.00
_cell.angle_beta   90.00
_cell.angle_gamma   90.00
#
_symmetry.space_group_name_H-M   'P 1'
#
loop_
_entity.id
_entity.type
_entity.pdbx_description
1 polymer ?
#
loop_
_entity_poly.entity_id
_entity_poly.type
_entity_poly.pdbx_seq_one_letter_code
_entity_poly.pdbx_strand_id
1 'polypeptide(L)'
;VSVSARLVISSFGEVSEPMLADAKNLQHNIVDALGGNPHAVSTLQNSRVPVEVSHPDRRSAETDRYLTDANGEQEAIVANIHAGNSLVVHTPPGTGATQVVVNALGGMVANHKRVLIISPRPGSSAAIKDRLAEVGLAGMAVELANPGRDIISSITRSERVKKPVLRDVDQALERLRKVILRYREALSAKNHELGVSALECFTALGKLSLEKNPPETTARLDTEALVSLAGGLGQAAELLAKAAELGEFKYGPDDSPWYGVSFGSAEDARKSHERAQRLSTDLIPRLREKIGPILDQTPLPAANSVGQMGLFIHLLMDMRDTLDRFLPSVYDRSLRDLIIATGPQDQAKEMPRIQRRRLKGLAKEHVRPGVHVGDLHESLIKIQSQREIWNRFVETGHQPSVPSGLPDVHVLYQDIESDLHELDRVLGSAHGGSRLADLPTADFVTVLAKLAEESDILHSLERRQEVADLLAGWHLQPLVDDLATRHVEGSAVANELAMAWWRGALETILEKEEGLLGSDTAVLQRLEADFRLVDEAHAAGNAQLLGWQLAERWNLGLMDWPEEATALKKVLKNQTASVHSLNALAPHLTKALAPVWISNPYDAHLLPDTMRFDAVFVLDAAALSVAETVGALRRAPQVVAWGDPVAQTPRPFSVRLAIEDKTPEGDFDTLHDQSLFAALRELVPTMKLETSYRASGDDLATVISNAFYGGTNAHVPWAGSFLGHPSVALDVVEEGHGMPDPSTGIVEGVEAEVRAAVSHVIDHAVSRPGESLMVLTASAVHASKVHEALALAVAAKPDIAEFFTKDSREPFVVVTLDQVGALTRDRVIFSVGYGRTPHGRVLSDLGPLSQPGGERLLAVAFTRARRHVRVISCAGVEALRDERLSDTTRALGDVLHQAANPPLARASGKEQDPLLVDLAKRLGALGMVVELDYQAHIPLAASYGGYCIALDTDTSLMPLSVREALRLRPAALAKSGWHYVRVHSLELFSAPDVVASRIATLVGITDTAALSHDG
;
A
#
# COMPACT_ATOMS: atom_id res chain seq x y z
N VAL A 1 3.08 17.52 55.70
CA VAL A 1 3.82 16.25 55.48
C VAL A 1 4.26 15.70 56.82
N SER A 2 3.71 14.58 57.29
CA SER A 2 4.22 13.91 58.50
C SER A 2 5.36 12.97 58.11
N VAL A 3 6.59 13.32 58.43
CA VAL A 3 7.74 12.42 58.28
C VAL A 3 7.64 11.35 59.35
N SER A 4 7.28 10.12 58.98
CA SER A 4 7.38 8.97 59.88
C SER A 4 8.78 8.37 59.77
N ALA A 5 9.56 8.43 60.84
CA ALA A 5 10.84 7.73 60.91
C ALA A 5 10.59 6.21 60.80
N ARG A 6 11.02 5.61 59.69
CA ARG A 6 11.06 4.15 59.52
C ARG A 6 12.50 3.70 59.66
N LEU A 7 12.77 2.92 60.70
CA LEU A 7 14.06 2.25 60.86
C LEU A 7 14.08 1.05 59.90
N VAL A 8 14.85 1.15 58.82
CA VAL A 8 15.08 0.04 57.89
C VAL A 8 16.31 -0.73 58.39
N ILE A 9 16.07 -1.85 59.08
CA ILE A 9 17.12 -2.77 59.51
C ILE A 9 17.27 -3.82 58.40
N SER A 10 18.37 -3.77 57.65
CA SER A 10 18.78 -4.84 56.74
C SER A 10 19.89 -5.65 57.39
N SER A 11 19.78 -6.98 57.37
CA SER A 11 20.77 -7.88 57.96
C SER A 11 21.96 -8.20 57.06
N PHE A 12 22.15 -7.48 55.94
CA PHE A 12 23.22 -7.67 54.95
C PHE A 12 23.60 -9.15 54.79
N GLY A 13 22.65 -9.99 54.35
CA GLY A 13 22.88 -11.42 54.20
C GLY A 13 23.89 -11.71 53.10
N GLU A 14 24.88 -12.56 53.39
CA GLU A 14 25.82 -13.07 52.40
C GLU A 14 25.10 -14.08 51.49
N VAL A 15 24.86 -13.72 50.23
CA VAL A 15 24.15 -14.56 49.24
C VAL A 15 25.07 -15.50 48.47
N SER A 16 26.38 -15.26 48.50
CA SER A 16 27.40 -16.02 47.75
C SER A 16 27.54 -17.46 48.23
N GLU A 17 27.64 -17.68 49.55
CA GLU A 17 27.83 -19.02 50.13
C GLU A 17 26.73 -20.03 49.74
N PRO A 18 25.42 -19.72 49.90
CA PRO A 18 24.38 -20.66 49.49
C PRO A 18 24.32 -20.87 47.97
N MET A 19 24.62 -19.86 47.15
CA MET A 19 24.73 -20.01 45.69
C MET A 19 25.88 -20.94 45.30
N LEU A 20 27.05 -20.79 45.93
CA LEU A 20 28.20 -21.67 45.72
C LEU A 20 27.91 -23.11 46.16
N ALA A 21 27.18 -23.28 47.28
CA ALA A 21 26.75 -24.60 47.73
C ALA A 21 25.83 -25.29 46.71
N ASP A 22 24.91 -24.53 46.11
CA ASP A 22 24.03 -25.01 45.03
C ASP A 22 24.81 -25.38 43.76
N ALA A 23 25.91 -24.69 43.51
CA ALA A 23 26.79 -24.89 42.37
C ALA A 23 27.87 -25.98 42.57
N LYS A 24 27.78 -26.85 43.59
CA LYS A 24 28.77 -27.92 43.79
C LYS A 24 28.69 -29.04 42.74
N ASN A 25 27.50 -29.31 42.19
CA ASN A 25 27.27 -30.35 41.18
C ASN A 25 26.72 -29.74 39.89
N LEU A 26 27.62 -29.40 38.96
CA LEU A 26 27.32 -28.63 37.74
C LEU A 26 27.27 -29.43 36.45
N GLN A 27 27.39 -30.76 36.49
CA GLN A 27 27.36 -31.60 35.29
C GLN A 27 26.07 -31.35 34.49
N HIS A 28 26.18 -30.60 33.41
CA HIS A 28 25.07 -30.13 32.61
C HIS A 28 25.60 -29.59 31.28
N ASN A 29 25.12 -30.12 30.15
CA ASN A 29 25.65 -29.82 28.82
C ASN A 29 25.79 -28.31 28.54
N ILE A 30 24.81 -27.48 28.93
CA ILE A 30 24.90 -26.02 28.70
C ILE A 30 25.96 -25.36 29.59
N VAL A 31 26.07 -25.77 30.85
CA VAL A 31 27.06 -25.19 31.78
C VAL A 31 28.46 -25.64 31.38
N ASP A 32 28.61 -26.90 30.96
CA ASP A 32 29.87 -27.44 30.44
C ASP A 32 30.27 -26.75 29.13
N ALA A 33 29.31 -26.45 28.25
CA ALA A 33 29.56 -25.68 27.02
C ALA A 33 29.99 -24.24 27.31
N LEU A 34 29.35 -23.56 28.27
CA LEU A 34 29.77 -22.23 28.77
C LEU A 34 31.16 -22.28 29.43
N GLY A 35 31.52 -23.41 30.04
CA GLY A 35 32.86 -23.67 30.57
C GLY A 35 33.91 -24.00 29.49
N GLY A 36 33.54 -24.01 28.20
CA GLY A 36 34.44 -24.23 27.07
C GLY A 36 34.66 -25.71 26.70
N ASN A 37 33.83 -26.65 27.16
CA ASN A 37 33.95 -28.06 26.81
C ASN A 37 33.57 -28.30 25.32
N PRO A 38 34.51 -28.70 24.44
CA PRO A 38 34.24 -28.81 23.00
C PRO A 38 33.18 -29.86 22.65
N HIS A 39 33.09 -30.94 23.42
CA HIS A 39 32.07 -31.98 23.21
C HIS A 39 30.68 -31.42 23.54
N ALA A 40 30.55 -30.73 24.67
CA ALA A 40 29.29 -30.12 25.08
C ALA A 40 28.81 -29.04 24.10
N VAL A 41 29.73 -28.21 23.58
CA VAL A 41 29.44 -27.22 22.52
C VAL A 41 28.92 -27.92 21.26
N SER A 42 29.60 -28.96 20.78
CA SER A 42 29.19 -29.74 19.61
C SER A 42 27.82 -30.40 19.82
N THR A 43 27.59 -31.01 20.99
CA THR A 43 26.29 -31.60 21.33
C THR A 43 25.19 -30.56 21.35
N LEU A 44 25.42 -29.38 21.93
CA LEU A 44 24.44 -28.29 21.98
C LEU A 44 24.09 -27.80 20.56
N GLN A 45 25.10 -27.55 19.72
CA GLN A 45 24.90 -27.09 18.35
C GLN A 45 24.17 -28.13 17.47
N ASN A 46 24.52 -29.42 17.63
CA ASN A 46 23.90 -30.52 16.88
C ASN A 46 22.51 -30.91 17.39
N SER A 47 22.15 -30.54 18.64
CA SER A 47 20.83 -30.80 19.22
C SER A 47 19.73 -29.89 18.67
N ARG A 48 20.08 -28.91 17.82
CA ARG A 48 19.15 -27.96 17.22
C ARG A 48 18.17 -28.67 16.28
N VAL A 49 16.88 -28.45 16.53
CA VAL A 49 15.80 -28.91 15.67
C VAL A 49 15.51 -27.84 14.61
N PRO A 50 15.51 -28.17 13.30
CA PRO A 50 15.07 -27.23 12.27
C PRO A 50 13.58 -26.92 12.46
N VAL A 51 13.22 -25.65 12.34
CA VAL A 51 11.84 -25.17 12.57
C VAL A 51 11.31 -24.52 11.31
N GLU A 52 10.23 -25.06 10.77
CA GLU A 52 9.45 -24.42 9.71
C GLU A 52 8.34 -23.58 10.34
N VAL A 53 8.43 -22.26 10.21
CA VAL A 53 7.41 -21.34 10.72
C VAL A 53 6.29 -21.27 9.68
N SER A 54 5.14 -21.84 10.02
CA SER A 54 3.96 -21.75 9.15
C SER A 54 3.42 -20.32 9.12
N HIS A 55 3.18 -19.79 7.92
CA HIS A 55 2.62 -18.45 7.74
C HIS A 55 1.29 -18.30 8.52
N PRO A 56 1.05 -17.18 9.24
CA PRO A 56 -0.16 -16.99 10.06
C PRO A 56 -1.47 -17.30 9.33
N ASP A 57 -1.55 -16.89 8.06
CA ASP A 57 -2.75 -17.09 7.25
C ASP A 57 -3.02 -18.55 6.84
N ARG A 58 -2.03 -19.44 6.98
CA ARG A 58 -2.13 -20.86 6.65
C ARG A 58 -2.32 -21.75 7.88
N ARG A 59 -2.18 -21.20 9.09
CA ARG A 59 -2.34 -21.95 10.35
C ARG A 59 -3.81 -22.25 10.64
N SER A 60 -4.14 -23.45 11.08
CA SER A 60 -5.50 -23.76 11.54
C SER A 60 -5.80 -23.04 12.84
N ALA A 61 -7.07 -22.73 13.11
CA ALA A 61 -7.48 -22.13 14.38
C ALA A 61 -7.14 -23.02 15.59
N GLU A 62 -7.00 -24.33 15.40
CA GLU A 62 -6.60 -25.26 16.45
C GLU A 62 -5.14 -25.08 16.89
N THR A 63 -4.26 -24.71 15.95
CA THR A 63 -2.82 -24.52 16.20
C THR A 63 -2.49 -23.07 16.57
N ASP A 64 -3.34 -22.12 16.17
CA ASP A 64 -3.20 -20.70 16.51
C ASP A 64 -3.66 -20.41 17.95
N ARG A 65 -2.88 -20.85 18.94
CA ARG A 65 -3.21 -20.74 20.37
C ARG A 65 -2.32 -19.77 21.14
N TYR A 66 -1.87 -18.71 20.47
CA TYR A 66 -1.17 -17.63 21.15
C TYR A 66 -2.08 -16.95 22.18
N LEU A 67 -1.52 -16.65 23.36
CA LEU A 67 -2.24 -15.98 24.45
C LEU A 67 -2.43 -14.49 24.18
N THR A 68 -1.63 -13.97 23.28
CA THR A 68 -1.36 -12.57 23.07
C THR A 68 -0.98 -12.37 21.60
N ASP A 69 -1.33 -11.23 21.02
CA ASP A 69 -0.99 -10.93 19.63
C ASP A 69 0.52 -11.00 19.38
N ALA A 70 0.90 -11.57 18.24
CA ALA A 70 2.28 -11.69 17.79
C ALA A 70 2.40 -11.34 16.31
N ASN A 71 3.54 -10.77 15.92
CA ASN A 71 3.92 -10.59 14.53
C ASN A 71 4.80 -11.78 14.05
N GLY A 72 5.13 -11.82 12.76
CA GLY A 72 5.95 -12.91 12.20
C GLY A 72 7.30 -13.15 12.91
N GLU A 73 8.01 -12.09 13.33
CA GLU A 73 9.29 -12.18 14.05
C GLU A 73 9.12 -12.89 15.41
N GLN A 74 8.10 -12.47 16.16
CA GLN A 74 7.76 -12.99 17.48
C GLN A 74 7.28 -14.44 17.38
N GLU A 75 6.48 -14.76 16.37
CA GLU A 75 6.03 -16.13 16.11
C GLU A 75 7.20 -17.08 15.82
N ALA A 76 8.18 -16.64 15.02
CA ALA A 76 9.37 -17.42 14.72
C ALA A 76 10.19 -17.74 15.98
N ILE A 77 10.31 -16.80 16.92
CA ILE A 77 10.96 -17.03 18.21
C ILE A 77 10.18 -18.05 19.03
N VAL A 78 8.85 -17.89 19.15
CA VAL A 78 8.01 -18.83 19.90
C VAL A 78 8.08 -20.24 19.32
N ALA A 79 8.06 -20.38 17.99
CA ALA A 79 8.19 -21.67 17.31
C ALA A 79 9.52 -22.38 17.63
N ASN A 80 10.64 -21.63 17.65
CA ASN A 80 11.94 -22.18 18.07
C ASN A 80 11.95 -22.63 19.53
N ILE A 81 11.34 -21.85 20.43
CA ILE A 81 11.22 -22.22 21.84
C ILE A 81 10.39 -23.49 22.00
N HIS A 82 9.25 -23.60 21.29
CA HIS A 82 8.37 -24.78 21.37
C HIS A 82 9.02 -26.05 20.80
N ALA A 83 9.88 -25.91 19.79
CA ALA A 83 10.69 -26.99 19.23
C ALA A 83 11.79 -27.49 20.20
N GLY A 84 12.05 -26.79 21.31
CA GLY A 84 13.06 -27.16 22.30
C GLY A 84 14.44 -26.57 22.06
N ASN A 85 14.59 -25.65 21.10
CA ASN A 85 15.88 -25.02 20.83
C ASN A 85 16.26 -24.04 21.95
N SER A 86 17.52 -24.12 22.41
CA SER A 86 18.11 -23.04 23.22
C SER A 86 18.51 -21.89 22.30
N LEU A 87 18.28 -20.65 22.73
CA LEU A 87 18.50 -19.47 21.90
C LEU A 87 18.67 -18.20 22.74
N VAL A 88 19.29 -17.19 22.13
CA VAL A 88 19.40 -15.83 22.66
C VAL A 88 18.44 -14.93 21.87
N VAL A 89 17.67 -14.10 22.57
CA VAL A 89 16.79 -13.09 21.96
C VAL A 89 17.29 -11.70 22.30
N HIS A 90 17.71 -10.96 21.27
CA HIS A 90 17.99 -9.53 21.40
C HIS A 90 16.67 -8.75 21.44
N THR A 91 16.45 -8.03 22.53
CA THR A 91 15.21 -7.31 22.82
C THR A 91 15.41 -5.81 22.96
N PRO A 92 15.53 -5.04 21.86
CA PRO A 92 15.48 -3.59 21.94
C PRO A 92 14.22 -3.10 22.68
N PRO A 93 14.26 -1.94 23.34
CA PRO A 93 13.12 -1.38 24.07
C PRO A 93 11.88 -1.21 23.19
N GLY A 94 10.73 -1.67 23.68
CA GLY A 94 9.43 -1.48 22.99
C GLY A 94 9.08 -2.56 21.96
N THR A 95 9.94 -3.56 21.75
CA THR A 95 9.73 -4.64 20.77
C THR A 95 8.78 -5.76 21.19
N GLY A 96 8.23 -5.67 22.42
CA GLY A 96 7.25 -6.63 22.91
C GLY A 96 7.83 -7.92 23.51
N ALA A 97 9.09 -7.94 23.98
CA ALA A 97 9.70 -9.13 24.60
C ALA A 97 8.81 -9.87 25.62
N THR A 98 8.14 -9.14 26.52
CA THR A 98 7.20 -9.71 27.50
C THR A 98 6.04 -10.46 26.84
N GLN A 99 5.54 -9.95 25.71
CA GLN A 99 4.49 -10.59 24.91
C GLN A 99 4.95 -11.95 24.38
N VAL A 100 6.16 -11.98 23.80
CA VAL A 100 6.75 -13.20 23.24
C VAL A 100 6.99 -14.24 24.32
N VAL A 101 7.49 -13.80 25.49
CA VAL A 101 7.66 -14.66 26.67
C VAL A 101 6.32 -15.26 27.08
N VAL A 102 5.25 -14.46 27.20
CA VAL A 102 3.92 -14.95 27.57
C VAL A 102 3.37 -15.96 26.54
N ASN A 103 3.52 -15.69 25.25
CA ASN A 103 3.13 -16.63 24.19
C ASN A 103 3.91 -17.94 24.25
N ALA A 104 5.24 -17.86 24.47
CA ALA A 104 6.07 -19.04 24.65
C ALA A 104 5.62 -19.87 25.86
N LEU A 105 5.40 -19.22 27.01
CA LEU A 105 4.87 -19.87 28.22
C LEU A 105 3.52 -20.54 27.95
N GLY A 106 2.60 -19.86 27.27
CA GLY A 106 1.28 -20.42 26.95
C GLY A 106 1.35 -21.76 26.24
N GLY A 107 2.12 -21.84 25.15
CA GLY A 107 2.28 -23.11 24.42
C GLY A 107 3.10 -24.17 25.17
N MET A 108 4.10 -23.77 25.96
CA MET A 108 4.84 -24.72 26.80
C MET A 108 3.94 -25.34 27.88
N VAL A 109 3.15 -24.52 28.58
CA VAL A 109 2.22 -24.97 29.62
C VAL A 109 1.07 -25.80 29.04
N ALA A 110 0.56 -25.43 27.86
CA ALA A 110 -0.40 -26.24 27.12
C ALA A 110 0.16 -27.65 26.86
N ASN A 111 1.44 -27.76 26.49
CA ASN A 111 2.17 -29.02 26.30
C ASN A 111 2.69 -29.66 27.60
N HIS A 112 2.14 -29.31 28.76
CA HIS A 112 2.48 -29.87 30.07
C HIS A 112 3.93 -29.64 30.53
N LYS A 113 4.63 -28.68 29.91
CA LYS A 113 5.99 -28.31 30.28
C LYS A 113 5.99 -27.32 31.44
N ARG A 114 7.03 -27.39 32.27
CA ARG A 114 7.28 -26.49 33.40
C ARG A 114 8.42 -25.55 33.08
N VAL A 115 8.26 -24.26 33.38
CA VAL A 115 9.25 -23.22 33.04
C VAL A 115 9.72 -22.50 34.30
N LEU A 116 11.04 -22.29 34.41
CA LEU A 116 11.65 -21.42 35.41
C LEU A 116 12.01 -20.08 34.74
N ILE A 117 11.53 -18.99 35.29
CA ILE A 117 11.85 -17.64 34.85
C ILE A 117 12.79 -17.02 35.88
N ILE A 118 13.92 -16.53 35.42
CA ILE A 118 14.91 -15.83 36.21
C ILE A 118 14.96 -14.39 35.75
N SER A 119 14.85 -13.45 36.70
CA SER A 119 15.10 -12.04 36.41
C SER A 119 15.77 -11.37 37.61
N PRO A 120 16.80 -10.52 37.39
CA PRO A 120 17.36 -9.72 38.46
C PRO A 120 16.42 -8.59 38.90
N ARG A 121 15.36 -8.33 38.14
CA ARG A 121 14.57 -7.10 38.23
C ARG A 121 13.12 -7.41 38.58
N PRO A 122 12.60 -6.89 39.71
CA PRO A 122 11.20 -7.07 40.09
C PRO A 122 10.21 -6.56 39.02
N GLY A 123 10.56 -5.50 38.30
CA GLY A 123 9.72 -4.94 37.24
C GLY A 123 9.49 -5.89 36.06
N SER A 124 10.52 -6.62 35.62
CA SER A 124 10.42 -7.59 34.51
C SER A 124 9.53 -8.77 34.89
N SER A 125 9.70 -9.29 36.12
CA SER A 125 8.85 -10.33 36.71
C SER A 125 7.40 -9.89 36.85
N ALA A 126 7.17 -8.68 37.39
CA ALA A 126 5.84 -8.11 37.55
C ALA A 126 5.14 -7.90 36.19
N ALA A 127 5.86 -7.45 35.16
CA ALA A 127 5.31 -7.26 33.83
C ALA A 127 4.77 -8.56 33.21
N ILE A 128 5.44 -9.71 33.44
CA ILE A 128 4.95 -11.02 33.01
C ILE A 128 3.69 -11.41 33.77
N LYS A 129 3.69 -11.27 35.10
CA LYS A 129 2.51 -11.59 35.93
C LYS A 129 1.32 -10.73 35.57
N ASP A 130 1.52 -9.43 35.36
CA ASP A 130 0.50 -8.49 34.95
C ASP A 130 -0.06 -8.86 33.57
N ARG A 131 0.81 -9.16 32.59
CA ARG A 131 0.35 -9.60 31.25
C ARG A 131 -0.45 -10.90 31.31
N LEU A 132 -0.02 -11.87 32.13
CA LEU A 132 -0.77 -13.10 32.37
C LEU A 132 -2.11 -12.82 33.05
N ALA A 133 -2.16 -11.90 34.02
CA ALA A 133 -3.41 -11.52 34.68
C ALA A 133 -4.37 -10.79 33.73
N GLU A 134 -3.87 -9.91 32.86
CA GLU A 134 -4.64 -9.19 31.84
C GLU A 134 -5.37 -10.14 30.88
N VAL A 135 -4.74 -11.26 30.52
CA VAL A 135 -5.37 -12.31 29.68
C VAL A 135 -6.18 -13.35 30.48
N GLY A 136 -6.34 -13.16 31.80
CA GLY A 136 -7.15 -14.04 32.67
C GLY A 136 -6.43 -15.26 33.22
N LEU A 137 -5.10 -15.32 33.12
CA LEU A 137 -4.24 -16.42 33.61
C LEU A 137 -3.50 -16.07 34.92
N ALA A 138 -4.13 -15.26 35.78
CA ALA A 138 -3.59 -14.90 37.10
C ALA A 138 -3.24 -16.16 37.93
N GLY A 139 -2.06 -16.15 38.56
CA GLY A 139 -1.52 -17.27 39.33
C GLY A 139 -0.77 -18.33 38.50
N MET A 140 -0.85 -18.32 37.16
CA MET A 140 -0.11 -19.28 36.33
C MET A 140 1.41 -19.24 36.58
N ALA A 141 1.94 -18.06 36.89
CA ALA A 141 3.32 -17.86 37.32
C ALA A 141 3.39 -17.54 38.82
N VAL A 142 4.19 -18.34 39.54
CA VAL A 142 4.34 -18.29 41.00
C VAL A 142 5.70 -17.75 41.38
N GLU A 143 5.73 -16.70 42.20
CA GLU A 143 6.97 -16.16 42.76
C GLU A 143 7.51 -17.03 43.90
N LEU A 144 8.81 -17.28 43.86
CA LEU A 144 9.51 -18.05 44.88
C LEU A 144 9.45 -17.40 46.27
N ALA A 145 9.43 -16.06 46.33
CA ALA A 145 9.40 -15.29 47.58
C ALA A 145 8.04 -15.36 48.31
N ASN A 146 6.92 -15.53 47.60
CA ASN A 146 5.58 -15.60 48.19
C ASN A 146 4.66 -16.60 47.46
N PRO A 147 5.02 -17.90 47.48
CA PRO A 147 4.34 -18.87 46.65
C PRO A 147 2.92 -19.16 47.13
N GLY A 148 2.64 -19.02 48.43
CA GLY A 148 1.31 -19.26 48.99
C GLY A 148 0.23 -18.36 48.39
N ARG A 149 0.51 -17.06 48.25
CA ARG A 149 -0.43 -16.09 47.66
C ARG A 149 -0.75 -16.42 46.21
N ASP A 150 0.28 -16.69 45.40
CA ASP A 150 0.10 -16.96 43.97
C ASP A 150 -0.60 -18.31 43.74
N ILE A 151 -0.31 -19.33 44.56
CA ILE A 151 -1.02 -20.62 44.52
C ILE A 151 -2.52 -20.44 44.85
N ILE A 152 -2.87 -19.61 45.85
CA ILE A 152 -4.27 -19.29 46.15
C ILE A 152 -4.94 -18.61 44.94
N SER A 153 -4.23 -17.72 44.24
CA SER A 153 -4.71 -17.13 42.99
C SER A 153 -4.94 -18.19 41.91
N SER A 154 -4.04 -19.17 41.77
CA SER A 154 -4.20 -20.29 40.82
C SER A 154 -5.42 -21.13 41.12
N ILE A 155 -5.65 -21.49 42.39
CA ILE A 155 -6.83 -22.26 42.82
C ILE A 155 -8.10 -21.47 42.53
N THR A 156 -8.12 -20.19 42.92
CA THR A 156 -9.28 -19.31 42.71
C THR A 156 -9.62 -19.17 41.22
N ARG A 157 -8.60 -19.08 40.36
CA ARG A 157 -8.79 -19.09 38.90
C ARG A 157 -9.37 -20.42 38.45
N SER A 158 -8.75 -21.54 38.82
CA SER A 158 -9.21 -22.89 38.43
C SER A 158 -10.65 -23.18 38.86
N GLU A 159 -11.09 -22.70 40.01
CA GLU A 159 -12.47 -22.88 40.50
C GLU A 159 -13.51 -22.01 39.76
N ARG A 160 -13.10 -20.87 39.19
CA ARG A 160 -14.00 -19.91 38.52
C ARG A 160 -14.12 -20.13 37.02
N VAL A 161 -13.09 -20.69 36.39
CA VAL A 161 -13.02 -20.81 34.93
C VAL A 161 -14.07 -21.79 34.42
N LYS A 162 -14.73 -21.42 33.32
CA LYS A 162 -15.67 -22.26 32.58
C LYS A 162 -15.05 -22.66 31.24
N LYS A 163 -15.47 -23.80 30.69
CA LYS A 163 -15.05 -24.24 29.36
C LYS A 163 -15.54 -23.22 28.32
N PRO A 164 -14.65 -22.59 27.53
CA PRO A 164 -15.07 -21.71 26.45
C PRO A 164 -15.62 -22.52 25.27
N VAL A 165 -16.58 -21.95 24.55
CA VAL A 165 -17.13 -22.51 23.31
C VAL A 165 -16.49 -21.76 22.14
N LEU A 166 -15.40 -22.31 21.60
CA LEU A 166 -14.63 -21.67 20.52
C LEU A 166 -14.90 -22.25 19.14
N ARG A 167 -15.57 -23.40 19.03
CA ARG A 167 -15.75 -24.11 17.75
C ARG A 167 -16.38 -23.24 16.66
N ASP A 168 -17.44 -22.51 16.99
CA ASP A 168 -18.13 -21.68 16.00
C ASP A 168 -17.31 -20.45 15.62
N VAL A 169 -16.56 -19.89 16.58
CA VAL A 169 -15.62 -18.77 16.37
C VAL A 169 -14.46 -19.22 15.47
N ASP A 170 -13.84 -20.36 15.78
CA ASP A 170 -12.74 -20.95 15.03
C ASP A 170 -13.17 -21.25 13.58
N GLN A 171 -14.37 -21.82 13.37
CA GLN A 171 -14.91 -22.06 12.03
C GLN A 171 -15.21 -20.76 11.27
N ALA A 172 -15.76 -19.74 11.96
CA ALA A 172 -16.02 -18.44 11.35
C ALA A 172 -14.71 -17.76 10.95
N LEU A 173 -13.68 -17.83 11.80
CA LEU A 173 -12.36 -17.26 11.56
C LEU A 173 -11.74 -17.82 10.27
N GLU A 174 -11.71 -19.16 10.15
CA GLU A 174 -11.15 -19.82 8.98
C GLU A 174 -11.92 -19.50 7.70
N ARG A 175 -13.26 -19.44 7.77
CA ARG A 175 -14.11 -19.07 6.63
C ARG A 175 -13.87 -17.63 6.18
N LEU A 176 -13.91 -16.67 7.10
CA LEU A 176 -13.72 -15.24 6.79
C LEU A 176 -12.31 -14.99 6.26
N ARG A 177 -11.29 -15.56 6.91
CA ARG A 177 -9.90 -15.49 6.43
C ARG A 177 -9.77 -16.04 5.02
N LYS A 178 -10.37 -17.19 4.71
CA LYS A 178 -10.33 -17.79 3.37
C LYS A 178 -10.95 -16.88 2.31
N VAL A 179 -12.06 -16.21 2.62
CA VAL A 179 -12.70 -15.26 1.70
C VAL A 179 -11.82 -14.04 1.45
N ILE A 180 -11.23 -13.46 2.50
CA ILE A 180 -10.33 -12.30 2.38
C ILE A 180 -9.06 -12.67 1.61
N LEU A 181 -8.50 -13.86 1.86
CA LEU A 181 -7.35 -14.36 1.10
C LEU A 181 -7.69 -14.57 -0.38
N ARG A 182 -8.86 -15.14 -0.70
CA ARG A 182 -9.30 -15.30 -2.09
C ARG A 182 -9.40 -13.94 -2.81
N TYR A 183 -9.88 -12.91 -2.13
CA TYR A 183 -9.91 -11.54 -2.67
C TYR A 183 -8.49 -11.01 -2.92
N ARG A 184 -7.58 -11.16 -1.95
CA ARG A 184 -6.17 -10.73 -2.11
C ARG A 184 -5.45 -11.48 -3.22
N GLU A 185 -5.67 -12.78 -3.32
CA GLU A 185 -5.17 -13.61 -4.40
C GLU A 185 -5.72 -13.14 -5.75
N ALA A 186 -7.01 -12.87 -5.87
CA ALA A 186 -7.61 -12.38 -7.12
C ALA A 186 -7.05 -11.00 -7.57
N LEU A 187 -6.70 -10.12 -6.61
CA LEU A 187 -6.08 -8.82 -6.93
C LEU A 187 -4.64 -8.94 -7.46
N SER A 188 -3.88 -9.92 -6.98
CA SER A 188 -2.44 -10.08 -7.26
C SER A 188 -2.13 -11.20 -8.26
N ALA A 189 -3.08 -12.09 -8.53
CA ALA A 189 -2.93 -13.16 -9.50
C ALA A 189 -2.80 -12.58 -10.91
N LYS A 190 -1.79 -13.06 -11.63
CA LYS A 190 -1.61 -12.73 -13.04
C LYS A 190 -2.57 -13.58 -13.87
N ASN A 191 -3.32 -12.92 -14.74
CA ASN A 191 -4.14 -13.61 -15.72
C ASN A 191 -3.23 -14.44 -16.66
N HIS A 192 -3.61 -15.69 -16.95
CA HIS A 192 -2.77 -16.62 -17.73
C HIS A 192 -2.62 -16.22 -19.20
N GLU A 193 -3.60 -15.51 -19.77
CA GLU A 193 -3.60 -15.03 -21.15
C GLU A 193 -2.88 -13.68 -21.27
N LEU A 194 -3.08 -12.77 -20.32
CA LEU A 194 -2.59 -11.38 -20.39
C LEU A 194 -1.27 -11.14 -19.65
N GLY A 195 -0.87 -12.02 -18.73
CA GLY A 195 0.38 -11.91 -17.96
C GLY A 195 0.40 -10.81 -16.89
N VAL A 196 -0.73 -10.13 -16.66
CA VAL A 196 -0.88 -9.02 -15.70
C VAL A 196 -2.01 -9.27 -14.70
N SER A 197 -1.92 -8.59 -13.56
CA SER A 197 -2.88 -8.63 -12.44
C SER A 197 -3.72 -7.35 -12.36
N ALA A 198 -4.84 -7.39 -11.64
CA ALA A 198 -5.68 -6.21 -11.43
C ALA A 198 -4.92 -5.07 -10.74
N LEU A 199 -4.06 -5.38 -9.75
CA LEU A 199 -3.19 -4.39 -9.09
C LEU A 199 -2.20 -3.72 -10.04
N GLU A 200 -1.59 -4.48 -10.96
CA GLU A 200 -0.71 -3.92 -12.00
C GLU A 200 -1.51 -3.00 -12.94
N CYS A 201 -2.73 -3.38 -13.31
CA CYS A 201 -3.62 -2.53 -14.13
C CYS A 201 -3.97 -1.21 -13.42
N PHE A 202 -4.39 -1.24 -12.14
CA PHE A 202 -4.70 -0.02 -11.40
C PHE A 202 -3.49 0.91 -11.30
N THR A 203 -2.32 0.35 -11.04
CA THR A 203 -1.07 1.11 -10.95
C THR A 203 -0.73 1.74 -12.30
N ALA A 204 -0.78 0.98 -13.39
CA ALA A 204 -0.45 1.48 -14.72
C ALA A 204 -1.43 2.57 -15.19
N LEU A 205 -2.74 2.35 -15.01
CA LEU A 205 -3.76 3.35 -15.36
C LEU A 205 -3.65 4.60 -14.48
N GLY A 206 -3.32 4.45 -13.20
CA GLY A 206 -3.04 5.58 -12.30
C GLY A 206 -1.80 6.37 -12.70
N LYS A 207 -0.75 5.73 -13.26
CA LYS A 207 0.40 6.47 -13.82
C LYS A 207 -0.01 7.29 -15.04
N LEU A 208 -0.79 6.69 -15.94
CA LEU A 208 -1.25 7.35 -17.16
C LEU A 208 -2.15 8.56 -16.86
N SER A 209 -2.99 8.51 -15.82
CA SER A 209 -3.82 9.66 -15.44
C SER A 209 -3.05 10.82 -14.81
N LEU A 210 -1.84 10.57 -14.31
CA LEU A 210 -0.96 11.60 -13.73
C LEU A 210 -0.03 12.27 -14.74
N GLU A 211 -0.02 11.80 -15.99
CA GLU A 211 0.76 12.40 -17.07
C GLU A 211 0.33 13.85 -17.33
N LYS A 212 1.25 14.65 -17.88
CA LYS A 212 0.96 16.07 -18.19
C LYS A 212 -0.21 16.22 -19.16
N ASN A 213 -0.27 15.31 -20.15
CA ASN A 213 -1.36 15.16 -21.09
C ASN A 213 -1.88 13.72 -20.94
N PRO A 214 -2.88 13.47 -20.08
CA PRO A 214 -3.39 12.14 -19.87
C PRO A 214 -4.05 11.61 -21.16
N PRO A 215 -3.97 10.29 -21.44
CA PRO A 215 -4.63 9.70 -22.59
C PRO A 215 -6.15 9.72 -22.41
N GLU A 216 -6.87 10.04 -23.49
CA GLU A 216 -8.33 10.22 -23.48
C GLU A 216 -9.07 9.19 -24.35
N THR A 217 -8.36 8.16 -24.85
CA THR A 217 -8.97 7.17 -25.73
C THR A 217 -10.17 6.46 -25.12
N THR A 218 -11.19 6.30 -25.94
CA THR A 218 -12.40 5.53 -25.62
C THR A 218 -12.43 4.19 -26.35
N ALA A 219 -11.40 3.88 -27.13
CA ALA A 219 -11.33 2.68 -27.95
C ALA A 219 -11.40 1.41 -27.10
N ARG A 220 -12.20 0.45 -27.56
CA ARG A 220 -12.33 -0.89 -26.97
C ARG A 220 -11.63 -1.89 -27.85
N LEU A 221 -10.59 -2.52 -27.31
CA LEU A 221 -9.88 -3.60 -27.96
C LEU A 221 -10.59 -4.93 -27.67
N ASP A 222 -10.66 -5.80 -28.66
CA ASP A 222 -11.21 -7.14 -28.50
C ASP A 222 -10.21 -8.07 -27.77
N THR A 223 -10.67 -9.26 -27.39
CA THR A 223 -9.85 -10.22 -26.65
C THR A 223 -8.63 -10.68 -27.44
N GLU A 224 -8.73 -10.81 -28.76
CA GLU A 224 -7.63 -11.23 -29.63
C GLU A 224 -6.52 -10.16 -29.69
N ALA A 225 -6.90 -8.89 -29.80
CA ALA A 225 -5.98 -7.75 -29.72
C ALA A 225 -5.27 -7.71 -28.36
N LEU A 226 -6.01 -7.81 -27.26
CA LEU A 226 -5.45 -7.74 -25.91
C LEU A 226 -4.41 -8.84 -25.65
N VAL A 227 -4.69 -10.07 -26.07
CA VAL A 227 -3.76 -11.21 -25.94
C VAL A 227 -2.53 -11.03 -26.83
N SER A 228 -2.72 -10.59 -28.08
CA SER A 228 -1.61 -10.35 -29.00
C SER A 228 -0.67 -9.24 -28.50
N LEU A 229 -1.24 -8.20 -27.88
CA LEU A 229 -0.49 -7.07 -27.33
C LEU A 229 0.27 -7.41 -26.04
N ALA A 230 -0.14 -8.44 -25.28
CA ALA A 230 0.45 -8.77 -23.98
C ALA A 230 1.98 -9.00 -24.04
N GLY A 231 2.50 -9.54 -25.15
CA GLY A 231 3.94 -9.71 -25.39
C GLY A 231 4.56 -8.68 -26.34
N GLY A 232 3.76 -7.74 -26.88
CA GLY A 232 4.09 -6.95 -28.07
C GLY A 232 3.80 -5.45 -27.99
N LEU A 233 3.37 -4.92 -26.85
CA LEU A 233 3.03 -3.50 -26.65
C LEU A 233 4.06 -2.52 -27.22
N GLY A 234 5.36 -2.77 -27.02
CA GLY A 234 6.42 -1.91 -27.55
C GLY A 234 6.46 -1.88 -29.09
N GLN A 235 6.28 -3.05 -29.74
CA GLN A 235 6.24 -3.14 -31.20
C GLN A 235 5.00 -2.47 -31.77
N ALA A 236 3.84 -2.66 -31.14
CA ALA A 236 2.60 -1.98 -31.52
C ALA A 236 2.71 -0.45 -31.37
N ALA A 237 3.33 0.04 -30.29
CA ALA A 237 3.57 1.45 -30.08
C ALA A 237 4.50 2.05 -31.15
N GLU A 238 5.56 1.34 -31.54
CA GLU A 238 6.45 1.75 -32.64
C GLU A 238 5.72 1.80 -33.99
N LEU A 239 4.86 0.82 -34.28
CA LEU A 239 4.06 0.80 -35.51
C LEU A 239 3.07 1.98 -35.54
N LEU A 240 2.39 2.26 -34.43
CA LEU A 240 1.49 3.39 -34.32
C LEU A 240 2.22 4.74 -34.37
N ALA A 241 3.42 4.86 -33.79
CA ALA A 241 4.25 6.06 -33.92
C ALA A 241 4.67 6.28 -35.38
N LYS A 242 5.05 5.21 -36.09
CA LYS A 242 5.34 5.26 -37.54
C LYS A 242 4.10 5.66 -38.35
N ALA A 243 2.92 5.19 -37.97
CA ALA A 243 1.65 5.63 -38.59
C ALA A 243 1.43 7.14 -38.38
N ALA A 244 1.68 7.65 -37.17
CA ALA A 244 1.58 9.08 -36.87
C ALA A 244 2.58 9.92 -37.68
N GLU A 245 3.83 9.48 -37.83
CA GLU A 245 4.85 10.14 -38.67
C GLU A 245 4.45 10.20 -40.15
N LEU A 246 3.81 9.13 -40.64
CA LEU A 246 3.22 9.08 -41.98
C LEU A 246 1.94 9.93 -42.09
N GLY A 247 1.48 10.52 -41.00
CA GLY A 247 0.35 11.44 -40.92
C GLY A 247 -1.02 10.76 -40.84
N GLU A 248 -1.09 9.48 -40.47
CA GLU A 248 -2.37 8.75 -40.42
C GLU A 248 -3.39 9.41 -39.49
N PHE A 249 -2.92 10.03 -38.41
CA PHE A 249 -3.79 10.73 -37.46
C PHE A 249 -3.98 12.22 -37.78
N LYS A 250 -3.41 12.75 -38.87
CA LYS A 250 -3.59 14.17 -39.23
C LYS A 250 -4.92 14.48 -39.92
N TYR A 251 -5.56 13.46 -40.47
CA TYR A 251 -6.78 13.60 -41.27
C TYR A 251 -7.78 12.57 -40.79
N GLY A 252 -8.96 13.00 -40.35
CA GLY A 252 -10.07 12.14 -39.99
C GLY A 252 -11.09 11.96 -41.13
N PRO A 253 -12.19 11.24 -40.87
CA PRO A 253 -13.27 11.00 -41.85
C PRO A 253 -13.88 12.28 -42.45
N ASP A 254 -13.90 13.38 -41.68
CA ASP A 254 -14.50 14.64 -42.08
C ASP A 254 -13.53 15.59 -42.81
N ASP A 255 -12.22 15.34 -42.72
CA ASP A 255 -11.18 16.25 -43.23
C ASP A 255 -10.85 16.02 -44.70
N SER A 256 -10.81 14.75 -45.13
CA SER A 256 -10.45 14.38 -46.49
C SER A 256 -11.40 13.33 -47.07
N PRO A 257 -11.98 13.57 -48.27
CA PRO A 257 -12.75 12.55 -48.97
C PRO A 257 -11.90 11.37 -49.49
N TRP A 258 -10.57 11.45 -49.35
CA TRP A 258 -9.65 10.34 -49.57
C TRP A 258 -9.49 9.44 -48.33
N TYR A 259 -10.03 9.82 -47.18
CA TYR A 259 -9.93 9.03 -45.94
C TYR A 259 -10.65 7.68 -46.10
N GLY A 260 -9.99 6.59 -45.69
CA GLY A 260 -10.53 5.23 -45.78
C GLY A 260 -10.57 4.63 -47.20
N VAL A 261 -10.00 5.30 -48.21
CA VAL A 261 -9.94 4.79 -49.58
C VAL A 261 -8.68 3.93 -49.78
N SER A 262 -8.88 2.65 -50.11
CA SER A 262 -7.78 1.73 -50.41
C SER A 262 -7.45 1.75 -51.91
N PHE A 263 -6.21 2.08 -52.26
CA PHE A 263 -5.72 2.04 -53.64
C PHE A 263 -4.91 0.77 -53.89
N GLY A 264 -5.02 0.22 -55.10
CA GLY A 264 -4.22 -0.94 -55.51
C GLY A 264 -2.74 -0.62 -55.78
N SER A 265 -2.42 0.65 -56.07
CA SER A 265 -1.05 1.12 -56.31
C SER A 265 -0.93 2.64 -56.16
N ALA A 266 0.28 3.16 -55.94
CA ALA A 266 0.54 4.61 -55.97
C ALA A 266 0.21 5.23 -57.34
N GLU A 267 0.36 4.46 -58.42
CA GLU A 267 0.02 4.92 -59.76
C GLU A 267 -1.49 5.09 -59.94
N ASP A 268 -2.30 4.22 -59.33
CA ASP A 268 -3.77 4.33 -59.34
C ASP A 268 -4.25 5.52 -58.51
N ALA A 269 -3.61 5.78 -57.36
CA ALA A 269 -3.91 6.96 -56.54
C ALA A 269 -3.63 8.27 -57.29
N ARG A 270 -2.46 8.37 -57.93
CA ARG A 270 -2.09 9.54 -58.75
C ARG A 270 -3.06 9.74 -59.92
N LYS A 271 -3.39 8.67 -60.65
CA LYS A 271 -4.37 8.74 -61.77
C LYS A 271 -5.75 9.18 -61.29
N SER A 272 -6.19 8.73 -60.12
CA SER A 272 -7.49 9.11 -59.55
C SER A 272 -7.50 10.59 -59.17
N HIS A 273 -6.44 11.09 -58.55
CA HIS A 273 -6.29 12.52 -58.24
C HIS A 273 -6.20 13.39 -59.52
N GLU A 274 -5.42 12.97 -60.52
CA GLU A 274 -5.35 13.65 -61.83
C GLU A 274 -6.74 13.74 -62.50
N ARG A 275 -7.57 12.69 -62.38
CA ARG A 275 -8.96 12.70 -62.87
C ARG A 275 -9.86 13.66 -62.09
N ALA A 276 -9.78 13.66 -60.76
CA ALA A 276 -10.53 14.59 -59.92
C ALA A 276 -10.15 16.05 -60.24
N GLN A 277 -8.86 16.32 -60.42
CA GLN A 277 -8.34 17.63 -60.82
C GLN A 277 -8.83 18.03 -62.23
N ARG A 278 -8.77 17.11 -63.19
CA ARG A 278 -9.28 17.33 -64.56
C ARG A 278 -10.77 17.64 -64.58
N LEU A 279 -11.57 16.90 -63.82
CA LEU A 279 -13.01 17.14 -63.68
C LEU A 279 -13.29 18.49 -63.03
N SER A 280 -12.60 18.82 -61.93
CA SER A 280 -12.82 20.04 -61.15
C SER A 280 -12.43 21.32 -61.90
N THR A 281 -11.25 21.31 -62.53
CA THR A 281 -10.65 22.52 -63.11
C THR A 281 -10.97 22.76 -64.59
N ASP A 282 -11.31 21.72 -65.36
CA ASP A 282 -11.53 21.85 -66.82
C ASP A 282 -12.91 21.37 -67.26
N LEU A 283 -13.21 20.08 -67.07
CA LEU A 283 -14.37 19.45 -67.73
C LEU A 283 -15.72 19.95 -67.20
N ILE A 284 -15.91 20.02 -65.88
CA ILE A 284 -17.17 20.48 -65.26
C ILE A 284 -17.42 21.98 -65.53
N PRO A 285 -16.44 22.89 -65.37
CA PRO A 285 -16.60 24.29 -65.78
C PRO A 285 -17.00 24.45 -67.25
N ARG A 286 -16.35 23.72 -68.17
CA ARG A 286 -16.69 23.74 -69.60
C ARG A 286 -18.08 23.20 -69.88
N LEU A 287 -18.51 22.14 -69.18
CA LEU A 287 -19.86 21.60 -69.31
C LEU A 287 -20.88 22.66 -68.89
N ARG A 288 -20.67 23.31 -67.75
CA ARG A 288 -21.57 24.33 -67.22
C ARG A 288 -21.70 25.54 -68.15
N GLU A 289 -20.59 25.98 -68.76
CA GLU A 289 -20.59 27.07 -69.74
C GLU A 289 -21.37 26.71 -71.01
N LYS A 290 -21.20 25.48 -71.52
CA LYS A 290 -21.79 25.06 -72.80
C LYS A 290 -23.22 24.53 -72.69
N ILE A 291 -23.62 23.96 -71.55
CA ILE A 291 -24.93 23.32 -71.40
C ILE A 291 -26.07 24.33 -71.21
N GLY A 292 -25.81 25.47 -70.56
CA GLY A 292 -26.82 26.52 -70.32
C GLY A 292 -27.48 27.00 -71.63
N PRO A 293 -26.70 27.47 -72.62
CA PRO A 293 -27.23 27.92 -73.91
C PRO A 293 -28.00 26.84 -74.70
N ILE A 294 -27.72 25.56 -74.44
CA ILE A 294 -28.40 24.41 -75.07
C ILE A 294 -29.75 24.15 -74.39
N LEU A 295 -29.77 24.14 -73.05
CA LEU A 295 -31.01 23.93 -72.29
C LEU A 295 -31.99 25.09 -72.49
N ASP A 296 -31.50 26.33 -72.64
CA ASP A 296 -32.33 27.52 -72.95
C ASP A 296 -33.08 27.41 -74.30
N GLN A 297 -32.60 26.57 -75.23
CA GLN A 297 -33.27 26.27 -76.50
C GLN A 297 -34.34 25.18 -76.38
N THR A 298 -34.53 24.62 -75.18
CA THR A 298 -35.44 23.50 -74.90
C THR A 298 -36.37 23.84 -73.73
N PRO A 299 -37.55 23.21 -73.63
CA PRO A 299 -38.44 23.36 -72.48
C PRO A 299 -38.02 22.51 -71.26
N LEU A 300 -36.79 21.96 -71.24
CA LEU A 300 -36.30 21.17 -70.11
C LEU A 300 -35.97 22.07 -68.92
N PRO A 301 -36.24 21.63 -67.68
CA PRO A 301 -35.89 22.39 -66.48
C PRO A 301 -34.36 22.42 -66.28
N ALA A 302 -33.89 23.36 -65.45
CA ALA A 302 -32.50 23.34 -64.98
C ALA A 302 -32.20 22.03 -64.24
N ALA A 303 -31.08 21.38 -64.56
CA ALA A 303 -30.66 20.15 -63.91
C ALA A 303 -30.10 20.41 -62.51
N ASN A 304 -30.45 19.55 -61.55
CA ASN A 304 -30.01 19.66 -60.15
C ASN A 304 -28.74 18.84 -59.84
N SER A 305 -28.37 17.90 -60.70
CA SER A 305 -27.17 17.08 -60.59
C SER A 305 -26.51 16.89 -61.96
N VAL A 306 -25.24 16.48 -61.97
CA VAL A 306 -24.49 16.18 -63.21
C VAL A 306 -25.08 14.97 -63.93
N GLY A 307 -25.57 13.97 -63.19
CA GLY A 307 -26.27 12.81 -63.74
C GLY A 307 -27.57 13.21 -64.45
N GLN A 308 -28.31 14.19 -63.92
CA GLN A 308 -29.49 14.73 -64.58
C GLN A 308 -29.13 15.53 -65.84
N MET A 309 -28.02 16.27 -65.84
CA MET A 309 -27.50 16.93 -67.04
C MET A 309 -27.18 15.89 -68.14
N GLY A 310 -26.54 14.79 -67.76
CA GLY A 310 -26.29 13.65 -68.65
C GLY A 310 -27.56 13.09 -69.26
N LEU A 311 -28.56 12.80 -68.41
CA LEU A 311 -29.86 12.30 -68.86
C LEU A 311 -30.47 13.21 -69.94
N PHE A 312 -30.40 14.53 -69.76
CA PHE A 312 -30.89 15.50 -70.75
C PHE A 312 -30.08 15.48 -72.04
N ILE A 313 -28.74 15.45 -71.96
CA ILE A 313 -27.87 15.42 -73.13
C ILE A 313 -28.09 14.13 -73.94
N HIS A 314 -28.15 12.97 -73.30
CA HIS A 314 -28.45 11.69 -73.95
C HIS A 314 -29.84 11.69 -74.57
N LEU A 315 -30.86 12.16 -73.85
CA LEU A 315 -32.22 12.26 -74.37
C LEU A 315 -32.27 13.14 -75.63
N LEU A 316 -31.64 14.32 -75.60
CA LEU A 316 -31.61 15.23 -76.74
C LEU A 316 -30.84 14.63 -77.94
N MET A 317 -29.78 13.85 -77.70
CA MET A 317 -29.04 13.16 -78.76
C MET A 317 -29.85 12.02 -79.36
N ASP A 318 -30.48 11.20 -78.53
CA ASP A 318 -31.38 10.13 -78.96
C ASP A 318 -32.59 10.66 -79.75
N MET A 319 -33.11 11.82 -79.32
CA MET A 319 -34.17 12.54 -80.04
C MET A 319 -33.69 13.12 -81.35
N ARG A 320 -32.46 13.64 -81.42
CA ARG A 320 -31.85 14.10 -82.68
C ARG A 320 -31.76 12.96 -83.70
N ASP A 321 -31.20 11.82 -83.28
CA ASP A 321 -31.07 10.63 -84.14
C ASP A 321 -32.45 10.14 -84.63
N THR A 322 -33.46 10.29 -83.79
CA THR A 322 -34.85 10.00 -84.15
C THR A 322 -35.40 11.00 -85.15
N LEU A 323 -35.27 12.30 -84.88
CA LEU A 323 -35.83 13.39 -85.67
C LEU A 323 -35.12 13.56 -87.03
N ASP A 324 -33.95 12.95 -87.22
CA ASP A 324 -33.31 12.78 -88.53
C ASP A 324 -34.08 11.80 -89.42
N ARG A 325 -34.81 10.83 -88.84
CA ARG A 325 -35.53 9.77 -89.57
C ARG A 325 -37.06 9.93 -89.49
N PHE A 326 -37.58 10.56 -88.45
CA PHE A 326 -38.99 10.74 -88.17
C PHE A 326 -39.37 12.23 -88.07
N LEU A 327 -40.64 12.54 -88.30
CA LEU A 327 -41.21 13.87 -88.10
C LEU A 327 -41.46 14.12 -86.60
N PRO A 328 -41.31 15.37 -86.10
CA PRO A 328 -41.57 15.70 -84.69
C PRO A 328 -42.95 15.28 -84.16
N SER A 329 -43.95 15.20 -85.05
CA SER A 329 -45.31 14.74 -84.74
C SER A 329 -45.39 13.32 -84.18
N VAL A 330 -44.32 12.51 -84.31
CA VAL A 330 -44.23 11.18 -83.70
C VAL A 330 -44.30 11.22 -82.17
N TYR A 331 -44.00 12.36 -81.54
CA TYR A 331 -44.07 12.52 -80.08
C TYR A 331 -45.44 13.02 -79.57
N ASP A 332 -46.35 13.47 -80.45
CA ASP A 332 -47.62 14.11 -80.06
C ASP A 332 -48.61 13.12 -79.39
N ARG A 333 -48.64 11.87 -79.84
CA ARG A 333 -49.63 10.85 -79.42
C ARG A 333 -48.95 9.59 -78.86
N SER A 334 -49.71 8.79 -78.12
CA SER A 334 -49.21 7.50 -77.64
C SER A 334 -48.89 6.59 -78.82
N LEU A 335 -47.68 6.03 -78.82
CA LEU A 335 -47.22 5.12 -79.87
C LEU A 335 -47.58 3.66 -79.56
N ARG A 336 -48.24 3.35 -78.44
CA ARG A 336 -48.56 1.97 -78.00
C ARG A 336 -49.28 1.17 -79.09
N ASP A 337 -50.32 1.74 -79.69
CA ASP A 337 -51.07 1.07 -80.76
C ASP A 337 -50.24 0.88 -82.05
N LEU A 338 -49.30 1.81 -82.32
CA LEU A 338 -48.39 1.74 -83.46
C LEU A 338 -47.29 0.68 -83.25
N ILE A 339 -46.77 0.57 -82.02
CA ILE A 339 -45.80 -0.46 -81.61
C ILE A 339 -46.44 -1.84 -81.71
N ILE A 340 -47.63 -2.03 -81.15
CA ILE A 340 -48.38 -3.30 -81.24
C ILE A 340 -48.67 -3.66 -82.70
N ALA A 341 -49.06 -2.68 -83.53
CA ALA A 341 -49.35 -2.93 -84.94
C ALA A 341 -48.09 -3.35 -85.74
N THR A 342 -46.92 -2.77 -85.43
CA THR A 342 -45.64 -2.99 -86.13
C THR A 342 -44.87 -4.22 -85.64
N GLY A 343 -45.16 -4.72 -84.43
CA GLY A 343 -44.46 -5.85 -83.81
C GLY A 343 -44.77 -7.25 -84.36
N PRO A 344 -44.16 -8.29 -83.76
CA PRO A 344 -44.33 -9.70 -84.12
C PRO A 344 -45.80 -10.15 -84.08
N GLN A 345 -46.14 -11.21 -84.82
CA GLN A 345 -47.54 -11.62 -85.01
C GLN A 345 -48.27 -12.00 -83.70
N ASP A 346 -47.54 -12.42 -82.67
CA ASP A 346 -48.10 -12.72 -81.35
C ASP A 346 -48.57 -11.50 -80.58
N GLN A 347 -47.88 -10.36 -80.68
CA GLN A 347 -48.25 -9.11 -79.99
C GLN A 347 -49.52 -8.47 -80.56
N ALA A 348 -49.86 -8.75 -81.82
CA ALA A 348 -50.99 -8.17 -82.53
C ALA A 348 -52.22 -9.10 -82.65
N LYS A 349 -52.27 -10.19 -81.86
CA LYS A 349 -53.33 -11.22 -81.93
C LYS A 349 -54.74 -10.66 -81.71
N GLU A 350 -54.89 -9.66 -80.86
CA GLU A 350 -56.18 -9.04 -80.53
C GLU A 350 -56.58 -7.90 -81.48
N MET A 351 -55.73 -7.53 -82.45
CA MET A 351 -55.95 -6.39 -83.33
C MET A 351 -56.54 -6.80 -84.70
N PRO A 352 -57.71 -6.27 -85.12
CA PRO A 352 -58.29 -6.53 -86.43
C PRO A 352 -57.34 -6.21 -87.59
N ARG A 353 -57.26 -7.08 -88.61
CA ARG A 353 -56.32 -6.95 -89.76
C ARG A 353 -56.40 -5.60 -90.48
N ILE A 354 -57.60 -5.03 -90.62
CA ILE A 354 -57.82 -3.72 -91.26
C ILE A 354 -57.24 -2.59 -90.40
N GLN A 355 -57.46 -2.64 -89.08
CA GLN A 355 -56.92 -1.70 -88.12
C GLN A 355 -55.39 -1.77 -88.06
N ARG A 356 -54.81 -2.98 -88.08
CA ARG A 356 -53.35 -3.17 -88.12
C ARG A 356 -52.71 -2.59 -89.38
N ARG A 357 -53.33 -2.77 -90.56
CA ARG A 357 -52.84 -2.18 -91.81
C ARG A 357 -52.92 -0.65 -91.80
N ARG A 358 -53.99 -0.09 -91.25
CA ARG A 358 -54.18 1.36 -91.08
C ARG A 358 -53.13 1.95 -90.13
N LEU A 359 -52.91 1.34 -88.97
CA LEU A 359 -51.92 1.79 -87.98
C LEU A 359 -50.47 1.62 -88.48
N LYS A 360 -50.16 0.56 -89.25
CA LYS A 360 -48.86 0.46 -89.96
C LYS A 360 -48.68 1.55 -91.01
N GLY A 361 -49.76 1.99 -91.66
CA GLY A 361 -49.75 3.14 -92.57
C GLY A 361 -49.44 4.43 -91.82
N LEU A 362 -50.17 4.68 -90.72
CA LEU A 362 -49.97 5.85 -89.84
C LEU A 362 -48.56 5.91 -89.25
N ALA A 363 -47.98 4.76 -88.86
CA ALA A 363 -46.60 4.68 -88.39
C ALA A 363 -45.57 5.12 -89.46
N LYS A 364 -45.85 4.83 -90.74
CA LYS A 364 -44.99 5.24 -91.87
C LYS A 364 -45.17 6.72 -92.23
N GLU A 365 -46.33 7.31 -91.95
CA GLU A 365 -46.56 8.76 -92.16
C GLU A 365 -45.70 9.61 -91.23
N HIS A 366 -45.30 9.08 -90.07
CA HIS A 366 -44.35 9.73 -89.17
C HIS A 366 -42.89 9.61 -89.61
N VAL A 367 -42.55 8.84 -90.65
CA VAL A 367 -41.19 8.74 -91.20
C VAL A 367 -40.97 9.89 -92.19
N ARG A 368 -39.78 10.52 -92.18
CA ARG A 368 -39.47 11.60 -93.12
C ARG A 368 -39.48 11.12 -94.58
N PRO A 369 -39.96 11.95 -95.52
CA PRO A 369 -39.89 11.63 -96.95
C PRO A 369 -38.46 11.33 -97.40
N GLY A 370 -38.24 10.16 -98.02
CA GLY A 370 -36.94 9.74 -98.55
C GLY A 370 -36.05 8.94 -97.61
N VAL A 371 -36.45 8.74 -96.34
CA VAL A 371 -35.69 7.95 -95.36
C VAL A 371 -36.28 6.55 -95.23
N HIS A 372 -35.44 5.51 -95.31
CA HIS A 372 -35.87 4.13 -95.04
C HIS A 372 -35.48 3.71 -93.62
N VAL A 373 -36.47 3.36 -92.79
CA VAL A 373 -36.24 2.79 -91.46
C VAL A 373 -36.29 1.27 -91.57
N GLY A 374 -35.17 0.61 -91.27
CA GLY A 374 -35.04 -0.86 -91.37
C GLY A 374 -36.01 -1.61 -90.46
N ASP A 375 -35.95 -1.36 -89.15
CA ASP A 375 -36.91 -1.86 -88.17
C ASP A 375 -37.74 -0.72 -87.57
N LEU A 376 -38.95 -0.58 -88.11
CA LEU A 376 -39.91 0.43 -87.66
C LEU A 376 -40.44 0.13 -86.25
N HIS A 377 -40.53 -1.14 -85.86
CA HIS A 377 -41.03 -1.54 -84.55
C HIS A 377 -40.02 -1.19 -83.45
N GLU A 378 -38.77 -1.58 -83.62
CA GLU A 378 -37.69 -1.24 -82.68
C GLU A 378 -37.51 0.28 -82.55
N SER A 379 -37.58 1.00 -83.68
CA SER A 379 -37.49 2.46 -83.67
C SER A 379 -38.65 3.08 -82.87
N LEU A 380 -39.90 2.65 -83.07
CA LEU A 380 -41.05 3.16 -82.32
C LEU A 380 -40.98 2.85 -80.82
N ILE A 381 -40.40 1.70 -80.43
CA ILE A 381 -40.14 1.38 -79.01
C ILE A 381 -39.15 2.39 -78.41
N LYS A 382 -38.04 2.68 -79.10
CA LYS A 382 -37.05 3.69 -78.65
C LYS A 382 -37.66 5.09 -78.56
N ILE A 383 -38.50 5.47 -79.52
CA ILE A 383 -39.21 6.76 -79.50
C ILE A 383 -40.19 6.82 -78.33
N GLN A 384 -40.88 5.72 -78.02
CA GLN A 384 -41.79 5.66 -76.88
C GLN A 384 -41.05 5.77 -75.54
N SER A 385 -39.86 5.16 -75.38
CA SER A 385 -39.05 5.34 -74.18
C SER A 385 -38.52 6.77 -74.06
N GLN A 386 -38.02 7.37 -75.15
CA GLN A 386 -37.62 8.78 -75.17
C GLN A 386 -38.79 9.70 -74.81
N ARG A 387 -40.00 9.42 -75.32
CA ARG A 387 -41.22 10.18 -75.01
C ARG A 387 -41.61 10.08 -73.54
N GLU A 388 -41.48 8.92 -72.93
CA GLU A 388 -41.73 8.73 -71.50
C GLU A 388 -40.76 9.53 -70.63
N ILE A 389 -39.47 9.56 -71.01
CA ILE A 389 -38.46 10.38 -70.32
C ILE A 389 -38.71 11.87 -70.56
N TRP A 390 -39.01 12.30 -71.79
CA TRP A 390 -39.31 13.70 -72.12
C TRP A 390 -40.53 14.24 -71.35
N ASN A 391 -41.64 13.49 -71.34
CA ASN A 391 -42.86 13.88 -70.62
C ASN A 391 -42.73 13.83 -69.09
N ARG A 392 -41.63 13.28 -68.55
CA ARG A 392 -41.32 13.35 -67.12
C ARG A 392 -40.87 14.75 -66.71
N PHE A 393 -40.28 15.51 -67.63
CA PHE A 393 -39.67 16.81 -67.35
C PHE A 393 -40.34 17.98 -68.09
N VAL A 394 -41.11 17.71 -69.14
CA VAL A 394 -41.76 18.72 -69.99
C VAL A 394 -43.27 18.51 -70.00
N GLU A 395 -44.06 19.58 -69.85
CA GLU A 395 -45.52 19.52 -69.91
C GLU A 395 -46.04 19.02 -71.27
N THR A 396 -47.10 18.21 -71.24
CA THR A 396 -47.70 17.58 -72.43
C THR A 396 -48.10 18.62 -73.48
N GLY A 397 -47.51 18.53 -74.68
CA GLY A 397 -47.80 19.42 -75.81
C GLY A 397 -46.59 20.10 -76.45
N HIS A 398 -45.41 20.03 -75.82
CA HIS A 398 -44.17 20.57 -76.39
C HIS A 398 -43.44 19.52 -77.23
N GLN A 399 -43.24 19.82 -78.51
CA GLN A 399 -42.46 18.96 -79.42
C GLN A 399 -40.95 19.12 -79.16
N PRO A 400 -40.19 18.01 -79.20
CA PRO A 400 -38.75 18.09 -79.05
C PRO A 400 -38.11 18.79 -80.26
N SER A 401 -37.23 19.73 -79.97
CA SER A 401 -36.37 20.40 -80.94
C SER A 401 -34.93 19.99 -80.71
N VAL A 402 -34.14 19.94 -81.79
CA VAL A 402 -32.70 19.66 -81.71
C VAL A 402 -31.95 20.97 -81.51
N PRO A 403 -31.30 21.20 -80.36
CA PRO A 403 -30.51 22.41 -80.13
C PRO A 403 -29.23 22.39 -80.96
N SER A 404 -28.74 23.57 -81.35
CA SER A 404 -27.43 23.69 -82.01
C SER A 404 -26.30 23.56 -80.98
N GLY A 405 -25.24 22.81 -81.31
CA GLY A 405 -24.07 22.60 -80.44
C GLY A 405 -24.14 21.36 -79.53
N LEU A 406 -25.24 20.61 -79.58
CA LEU A 406 -25.43 19.36 -78.83
C LEU A 406 -24.32 18.30 -79.00
N PRO A 407 -23.80 17.98 -80.22
CA PRO A 407 -22.78 16.95 -80.35
C PRO A 407 -21.46 17.29 -79.63
N ASP A 408 -21.08 18.57 -79.57
CA ASP A 408 -19.85 19.01 -78.89
C ASP A 408 -19.97 18.85 -77.37
N VAL A 409 -21.16 19.10 -76.82
CA VAL A 409 -21.46 18.90 -75.39
C VAL A 409 -21.62 17.42 -75.06
N HIS A 410 -22.12 16.61 -75.99
CA HIS A 410 -22.22 15.17 -75.81
C HIS A 410 -20.84 14.49 -75.68
N VAL A 411 -19.88 14.85 -76.55
CA VAL A 411 -18.50 14.33 -76.44
C VAL A 411 -17.87 14.76 -75.10
N LEU A 412 -18.04 16.03 -74.72
CA LEU A 412 -17.54 16.54 -73.44
C LEU A 412 -18.15 15.78 -72.24
N TYR A 413 -19.44 15.46 -72.29
CA TYR A 413 -20.10 14.70 -71.23
C TYR A 413 -19.65 13.24 -71.18
N GLN A 414 -19.38 12.59 -72.32
CA GLN A 414 -18.82 11.23 -72.34
C GLN A 414 -17.46 11.15 -71.61
N ASP A 415 -16.60 12.16 -71.78
CA ASP A 415 -15.33 12.24 -71.06
C ASP A 415 -15.55 12.42 -69.53
N ILE A 416 -16.53 13.24 -69.14
CA ILE A 416 -16.92 13.43 -67.74
C ILE A 416 -17.48 12.15 -67.13
N GLU A 417 -18.39 11.48 -67.84
CA GLU A 417 -19.02 10.24 -67.40
C GLU A 417 -17.98 9.14 -67.18
N SER A 418 -16.98 9.03 -68.07
CA SER A 418 -15.89 8.07 -67.93
C SER A 418 -15.01 8.37 -66.70
N ASP A 419 -14.67 9.64 -66.44
CA ASP A 419 -13.85 10.00 -65.28
C ASP A 419 -14.62 9.83 -63.96
N LEU A 420 -15.91 10.20 -63.93
CA LEU A 420 -16.77 10.00 -62.76
C LEU A 420 -16.96 8.52 -62.44
N HIS A 421 -17.14 7.67 -63.45
CA HIS A 421 -17.28 6.24 -63.24
C HIS A 421 -16.01 5.61 -62.63
N GLU A 422 -14.82 6.03 -63.07
CA GLU A 422 -13.57 5.56 -62.47
C GLU A 422 -13.37 6.09 -61.04
N LEU A 423 -13.74 7.34 -60.76
CA LEU A 423 -13.69 7.89 -59.40
C LEU A 423 -14.68 7.18 -58.47
N ASP A 424 -15.92 6.95 -58.89
CA ASP A 424 -16.92 6.20 -58.11
C ASP A 424 -16.43 4.76 -57.81
N ARG A 425 -15.70 4.13 -58.76
CA ARG A 425 -15.11 2.79 -58.55
C ARG A 425 -14.05 2.80 -57.45
N VAL A 426 -13.23 3.85 -57.38
CA VAL A 426 -12.11 3.97 -56.44
C VAL A 426 -12.61 4.39 -55.05
N LEU A 427 -13.51 5.38 -54.98
CA LEU A 427 -14.06 5.88 -53.72
C LEU A 427 -15.03 4.87 -53.06
N GLY A 428 -15.58 3.92 -53.82
CA GLY A 428 -16.44 2.87 -53.29
C GLY A 428 -17.63 3.42 -52.49
N SER A 429 -17.96 2.80 -51.37
CA SER A 429 -19.05 3.24 -50.47
C SER A 429 -18.66 4.35 -49.49
N ALA A 430 -17.48 4.96 -49.62
CA ALA A 430 -16.95 5.95 -48.67
C ALA A 430 -17.88 7.18 -48.50
N HIS A 431 -18.75 7.45 -49.48
CA HIS A 431 -19.67 8.60 -49.48
C HIS A 431 -21.15 8.19 -49.27
N GLY A 432 -21.42 7.27 -48.33
CA GLY A 432 -22.79 6.88 -47.97
C GLY A 432 -23.55 6.15 -49.10
N GLY A 433 -22.82 5.52 -50.02
CA GLY A 433 -23.38 4.70 -51.11
C GLY A 433 -24.01 5.47 -52.27
N SER A 434 -23.94 6.81 -52.29
CA SER A 434 -24.45 7.63 -53.39
C SER A 434 -23.37 7.89 -54.44
N ARG A 435 -23.70 7.78 -55.73
CA ARG A 435 -22.76 8.07 -56.83
C ARG A 435 -22.48 9.56 -56.90
N LEU A 436 -21.25 9.95 -57.22
CA LEU A 436 -20.86 11.36 -57.34
C LEU A 436 -21.76 12.13 -58.32
N ALA A 437 -22.17 11.50 -59.43
CA ALA A 437 -23.02 12.11 -60.44
C ALA A 437 -24.45 12.46 -59.93
N ASP A 438 -24.93 11.77 -58.90
CA ASP A 438 -26.28 11.94 -58.37
C ASP A 438 -26.38 12.99 -57.25
N LEU A 439 -25.23 13.45 -56.74
CA LEU A 439 -25.18 14.49 -55.71
C LEU A 439 -25.75 15.82 -56.22
N PRO A 440 -26.40 16.62 -55.36
CA PRO A 440 -26.76 18.00 -55.69
C PRO A 440 -25.53 18.77 -56.17
N THR A 441 -25.71 19.62 -57.19
CA THR A 441 -24.59 20.28 -57.89
C THR A 441 -23.67 21.06 -56.94
N ALA A 442 -24.20 21.66 -55.86
CA ALA A 442 -23.40 22.38 -54.87
C ALA A 442 -22.48 21.45 -54.05
N ASP A 443 -23.03 20.33 -53.59
CA ASP A 443 -22.29 19.34 -52.80
C ASP A 443 -21.25 18.62 -53.68
N PHE A 444 -21.65 18.26 -54.92
CA PHE A 444 -20.76 17.65 -55.91
C PHE A 444 -19.52 18.52 -56.17
N VAL A 445 -19.70 19.82 -56.44
CA VAL A 445 -18.57 20.74 -56.70
C VAL A 445 -17.68 20.86 -55.47
N THR A 446 -18.25 20.86 -54.26
CA THR A 446 -17.48 20.96 -53.01
C THR A 446 -16.64 19.70 -52.77
N VAL A 447 -17.24 18.52 -52.91
CA VAL A 447 -16.53 17.23 -52.76
C VAL A 447 -15.44 17.08 -53.84
N LEU A 448 -15.75 17.42 -55.09
CA LEU A 448 -14.79 17.34 -56.19
C LEU A 448 -13.63 18.33 -56.04
N ALA A 449 -13.88 19.52 -55.50
CA ALA A 449 -12.83 20.48 -55.17
C ALA A 449 -11.89 19.95 -54.08
N LYS A 450 -12.44 19.33 -53.01
CA LYS A 450 -11.63 18.67 -51.97
C LYS A 450 -10.82 17.48 -52.50
N LEU A 451 -11.39 16.68 -53.42
CA LEU A 451 -10.66 15.57 -54.06
C LEU A 451 -9.52 16.05 -54.98
N ALA A 452 -9.67 17.24 -55.56
CA ALA A 452 -8.71 17.86 -56.47
C ALA A 452 -7.59 18.67 -55.77
N GLU A 453 -7.70 18.91 -54.47
CA GLU A 453 -6.69 19.61 -53.68
C GLU A 453 -5.46 18.70 -53.42
N GLU A 454 -4.26 19.28 -53.41
CA GLU A 454 -3.03 18.51 -53.13
C GLU A 454 -3.13 17.90 -51.73
N SER A 455 -3.11 16.56 -51.65
CA SER A 455 -3.26 15.82 -50.40
C SER A 455 -1.98 15.07 -50.06
N ASP A 456 -1.41 15.35 -48.89
CA ASP A 456 -0.26 14.61 -48.34
C ASP A 456 -0.52 13.10 -48.24
N ILE A 457 -1.80 12.69 -48.11
CA ILE A 457 -2.25 11.29 -48.05
C ILE A 457 -1.75 10.49 -49.26
N LEU A 458 -1.74 11.11 -50.45
CA LEU A 458 -1.38 10.48 -51.71
C LEU A 458 0.14 10.26 -51.85
N HIS A 459 0.97 11.06 -51.17
CA HIS A 459 2.43 10.96 -51.24
C HIS A 459 3.01 9.87 -50.34
N SER A 460 2.32 9.49 -49.27
CA SER A 460 2.76 8.46 -48.28
C SER A 460 2.06 7.10 -48.42
N LEU A 461 1.30 6.89 -49.49
CA LEU A 461 0.25 5.88 -49.57
C LEU A 461 0.75 4.42 -49.47
N GLU A 462 1.84 4.07 -50.15
CA GLU A 462 2.41 2.70 -50.08
C GLU A 462 2.94 2.37 -48.67
N ARG A 463 3.65 3.32 -48.04
CA ARG A 463 4.20 3.15 -46.69
C ARG A 463 3.09 3.12 -45.63
N ARG A 464 2.01 3.86 -45.86
CA ARG A 464 0.80 3.85 -45.03
C ARG A 464 0.08 2.51 -45.11
N GLN A 465 -0.16 2.00 -46.31
CA GLN A 465 -0.83 0.71 -46.50
C GLN A 465 -0.07 -0.44 -45.81
N GLU A 466 1.27 -0.48 -45.93
CA GLU A 466 2.08 -1.47 -45.21
C GLU A 466 1.89 -1.39 -43.68
N VAL A 467 1.87 -0.18 -43.13
CA VAL A 467 1.69 0.01 -41.68
C VAL A 467 0.25 -0.28 -41.25
N ALA A 468 -0.75 0.11 -42.05
CA ALA A 468 -2.15 -0.17 -41.81
C ALA A 468 -2.45 -1.67 -41.83
N ASP A 469 -1.89 -2.42 -42.78
CA ASP A 469 -2.03 -3.88 -42.85
C ASP A 469 -1.40 -4.56 -41.62
N LEU A 470 -0.25 -4.07 -41.15
CA LEU A 470 0.37 -4.55 -39.91
C LEU A 470 -0.50 -4.23 -38.68
N LEU A 471 -1.05 -3.02 -38.58
CA LEU A 471 -1.94 -2.62 -37.48
C LEU A 471 -3.26 -3.40 -37.48
N ALA A 472 -3.81 -3.70 -38.67
CA ALA A 472 -4.99 -4.55 -38.83
C ALA A 472 -4.70 -5.99 -38.38
N GLY A 473 -3.49 -6.52 -38.66
CA GLY A 473 -3.05 -7.81 -38.14
C GLY A 473 -2.96 -7.90 -36.61
N TRP A 474 -2.86 -6.75 -35.93
CA TRP A 474 -2.90 -6.63 -34.46
C TRP A 474 -4.29 -6.24 -33.94
N HIS A 475 -5.30 -6.18 -34.82
CA HIS A 475 -6.68 -5.82 -34.49
C HIS A 475 -6.81 -4.42 -33.84
N LEU A 476 -5.92 -3.49 -34.20
CA LEU A 476 -5.87 -2.13 -33.63
C LEU A 476 -6.77 -1.11 -34.34
N GLN A 477 -7.61 -1.53 -35.29
CA GLN A 477 -8.45 -0.62 -36.07
C GLN A 477 -9.33 0.30 -35.22
N PRO A 478 -10.02 -0.17 -34.15
CA PRO A 478 -10.84 0.72 -33.31
C PRO A 478 -10.03 1.83 -32.64
N LEU A 479 -8.76 1.56 -32.31
CA LEU A 479 -7.86 2.56 -31.74
C LEU A 479 -7.36 3.53 -32.80
N VAL A 480 -7.00 3.04 -33.99
CA VAL A 480 -6.57 3.88 -35.12
C VAL A 480 -7.65 4.89 -35.49
N ASP A 481 -8.90 4.45 -35.56
CA ASP A 481 -10.04 5.33 -35.89
C ASP A 481 -10.28 6.39 -34.80
N ASP A 482 -10.17 6.03 -33.51
CA ASP A 482 -10.28 6.95 -32.38
C ASP A 482 -9.16 8.01 -32.39
N LEU A 483 -7.92 7.59 -32.65
CA LEU A 483 -6.75 8.47 -32.71
C LEU A 483 -6.82 9.43 -33.90
N ALA A 484 -7.28 8.96 -35.06
CA ALA A 484 -7.45 9.77 -36.26
C ALA A 484 -8.56 10.82 -36.09
N THR A 485 -9.66 10.45 -35.42
CA THR A 485 -10.78 11.36 -35.15
C THR A 485 -10.39 12.49 -34.18
N ARG A 486 -9.50 12.20 -33.22
CA ARG A 486 -9.03 13.18 -32.21
C ARG A 486 -7.75 13.92 -32.62
N HIS A 487 -7.19 13.61 -33.78
CA HIS A 487 -5.92 14.17 -34.28
C HIS A 487 -4.75 14.05 -33.31
N VAL A 488 -4.56 12.86 -32.74
CA VAL A 488 -3.55 12.66 -31.69
C VAL A 488 -2.13 12.74 -32.25
N GLU A 489 -1.30 13.56 -31.60
CA GLU A 489 0.12 13.72 -31.92
C GLU A 489 0.92 12.43 -31.67
N GLY A 490 1.90 12.15 -32.54
CA GLY A 490 2.66 10.89 -32.51
C GLY A 490 3.36 10.58 -31.18
N SER A 491 3.75 11.60 -30.42
CA SER A 491 4.36 11.42 -29.09
C SER A 491 3.38 10.93 -28.01
N ALA A 492 2.07 11.13 -28.19
CA ALA A 492 1.04 10.73 -27.22
C ALA A 492 0.47 9.33 -27.50
N VAL A 493 0.67 8.81 -28.72
CA VAL A 493 0.04 7.56 -29.19
C VAL A 493 0.42 6.33 -28.35
N ALA A 494 1.66 6.27 -27.85
CA ALA A 494 2.08 5.18 -26.97
C ALA A 494 1.28 5.13 -25.66
N ASN A 495 0.98 6.29 -25.07
CA ASN A 495 0.19 6.39 -23.85
C ASN A 495 -1.28 6.05 -24.11
N GLU A 496 -1.81 6.42 -25.28
CA GLU A 496 -3.16 6.05 -25.71
C GLU A 496 -3.31 4.54 -25.93
N LEU A 497 -2.35 3.90 -26.62
CA LEU A 497 -2.33 2.44 -26.76
C LEU A 497 -2.25 1.76 -25.38
N ALA A 498 -1.38 2.24 -24.50
CA ALA A 498 -1.25 1.70 -23.15
C ALA A 498 -2.58 1.82 -22.38
N MET A 499 -3.25 2.97 -22.46
CA MET A 499 -4.56 3.19 -21.83
C MET A 499 -5.62 2.20 -22.34
N ALA A 500 -5.75 2.05 -23.66
CA ALA A 500 -6.69 1.12 -24.27
C ALA A 500 -6.42 -0.33 -23.84
N TRP A 501 -5.15 -0.74 -23.82
CA TRP A 501 -4.76 -2.09 -23.43
C TRP A 501 -4.97 -2.36 -21.94
N TRP A 502 -4.46 -1.50 -21.05
CA TRP A 502 -4.60 -1.69 -19.60
C TRP A 502 -6.06 -1.65 -19.14
N ARG A 503 -6.89 -0.79 -19.75
CA ARG A 503 -8.32 -0.74 -19.46
C ARG A 503 -9.05 -1.99 -19.93
N GLY A 504 -8.78 -2.47 -21.15
CA GLY A 504 -9.34 -3.73 -21.65
C GLY A 504 -8.89 -4.95 -20.86
N ALA A 505 -7.61 -4.98 -20.45
CA ALA A 505 -7.06 -6.02 -19.59
C ALA A 505 -7.76 -6.03 -18.22
N LEU A 506 -7.94 -4.85 -17.60
CA LEU A 506 -8.66 -4.72 -16.33
C LEU A 506 -10.11 -5.22 -16.46
N GLU A 507 -10.83 -4.80 -17.51
CA GLU A 507 -12.21 -5.24 -17.74
C GLU A 507 -12.31 -6.75 -17.94
N THR A 508 -11.40 -7.34 -18.71
CA THR A 508 -11.34 -8.80 -18.92
C THR A 508 -11.06 -9.55 -17.61
N ILE A 509 -10.14 -9.05 -16.78
CA ILE A 509 -9.82 -9.64 -15.48
C ILE A 509 -11.03 -9.53 -14.56
N LEU A 510 -11.64 -8.35 -14.48
CA LEU A 510 -12.84 -8.14 -13.70
C LEU A 510 -13.92 -9.10 -14.18
N GLU A 511 -14.28 -9.17 -15.46
CA GLU A 511 -15.31 -10.07 -16.00
C GLU A 511 -15.11 -11.58 -15.76
N LYS A 512 -13.87 -12.04 -15.64
CA LYS A 512 -13.55 -13.47 -15.43
C LYS A 512 -13.41 -13.84 -13.95
N GLU A 513 -12.97 -12.93 -13.10
CA GLU A 513 -12.68 -13.21 -11.69
C GLU A 513 -13.90 -13.01 -10.79
N GLU A 514 -14.60 -14.10 -10.46
CA GLU A 514 -15.72 -14.10 -9.49
C GLU A 514 -15.35 -13.46 -8.13
N GLY A 515 -14.07 -13.57 -7.72
CA GLY A 515 -13.56 -12.96 -6.50
C GLY A 515 -13.57 -11.42 -6.51
N LEU A 516 -13.63 -10.81 -7.70
CA LEU A 516 -13.67 -9.37 -7.92
C LEU A 516 -15.06 -8.91 -8.42
N LEU A 517 -15.80 -9.74 -9.17
CA LEU A 517 -17.09 -9.43 -9.83
C LEU A 517 -18.26 -9.08 -8.91
N GLY A 518 -18.23 -9.53 -7.65
CA GLY A 518 -19.28 -9.28 -6.68
C GLY A 518 -18.91 -8.28 -5.59
N SER A 519 -17.77 -7.60 -5.72
CA SER A 519 -17.18 -6.77 -4.66
C SER A 519 -17.83 -5.39 -4.57
N ASP A 520 -19.11 -5.36 -4.18
CA ASP A 520 -19.62 -4.22 -3.44
C ASP A 520 -18.65 -3.98 -2.28
N THR A 521 -17.92 -2.87 -2.33
CA THR A 521 -16.91 -2.51 -1.32
C THR A 521 -17.52 -2.51 0.07
N ALA A 522 -18.83 -2.25 0.20
CA ALA A 522 -19.54 -2.37 1.46
C ALA A 522 -19.60 -3.81 2.00
N VAL A 523 -19.74 -4.82 1.14
CA VAL A 523 -19.71 -6.24 1.55
C VAL A 523 -18.32 -6.62 2.02
N LEU A 524 -17.27 -6.22 1.30
CA LEU A 524 -15.89 -6.49 1.70
C LEU A 524 -15.54 -5.80 3.02
N GLN A 525 -15.90 -4.53 3.19
CA GLN A 525 -15.72 -3.79 4.44
C GLN A 525 -16.44 -4.47 5.61
N ARG A 526 -17.65 -5.01 5.38
CA ARG A 526 -18.38 -5.80 6.38
C ARG A 526 -17.65 -7.10 6.71
N LEU A 527 -17.19 -7.85 5.72
CA LEU A 527 -16.41 -9.09 5.94
C LEU A 527 -15.10 -8.83 6.71
N GLU A 528 -14.39 -7.75 6.39
CA GLU A 528 -13.20 -7.33 7.13
C GLU A 528 -13.54 -6.88 8.56
N ALA A 529 -14.70 -6.25 8.78
CA ALA A 529 -15.19 -5.92 10.13
C ALA A 529 -15.56 -7.17 10.94
N ASP A 530 -16.29 -8.11 10.33
CA ASP A 530 -16.65 -9.38 10.94
C ASP A 530 -15.40 -10.21 11.26
N PHE A 531 -14.41 -10.22 10.36
CA PHE A 531 -13.12 -10.87 10.59
C PHE A 531 -12.42 -10.30 11.83
N ARG A 532 -12.35 -8.97 11.96
CA ARG A 532 -11.73 -8.32 13.13
C ARG A 532 -12.38 -8.76 14.44
N LEU A 533 -13.71 -8.79 14.49
CA LEU A 533 -14.48 -9.22 15.67
C LEU A 533 -14.24 -10.70 15.99
N VAL A 534 -14.27 -11.56 14.97
CA VAL A 534 -14.09 -13.00 15.14
C VAL A 534 -12.64 -13.35 15.52
N ASP A 535 -11.65 -12.68 14.93
CA ASP A 535 -10.23 -12.85 15.28
C ASP A 535 -9.94 -12.40 16.71
N GLU A 536 -10.54 -11.27 17.14
CA GLU A 536 -10.44 -10.81 18.53
C GLU A 536 -11.10 -11.80 19.51
N ALA A 537 -12.28 -12.33 19.17
CA ALA A 537 -12.95 -13.35 19.97
C ALA A 537 -12.14 -14.65 20.06
N HIS A 538 -11.51 -15.07 18.96
CA HIS A 538 -10.61 -16.23 18.93
C HIS A 538 -9.40 -16.01 19.85
N ALA A 539 -8.70 -14.87 19.71
CA ALA A 539 -7.54 -14.53 20.53
C ALA A 539 -7.90 -14.44 22.03
N ALA A 540 -9.01 -13.78 22.37
CA ALA A 540 -9.49 -13.69 23.75
C ALA A 540 -9.90 -15.06 24.33
N GLY A 541 -10.37 -15.97 23.47
CA GLY A 541 -10.73 -17.34 23.83
C GLY A 541 -9.56 -18.24 24.18
N ASN A 542 -8.39 -18.02 23.58
CA ASN A 542 -7.20 -18.88 23.74
C ASN A 542 -6.72 -18.95 25.20
N ALA A 543 -6.65 -17.82 25.89
CA ALA A 543 -6.24 -17.79 27.30
C ALA A 543 -7.29 -18.44 28.21
N GLN A 544 -8.59 -18.28 27.91
CA GLN A 544 -9.66 -18.97 28.64
C GLN A 544 -9.57 -20.49 28.46
N LEU A 545 -9.23 -20.96 27.25
CA LEU A 545 -9.07 -22.38 26.95
C LEU A 545 -7.91 -22.98 27.75
N LEU A 546 -6.74 -22.34 27.75
CA LEU A 546 -5.61 -22.77 28.58
C LEU A 546 -5.97 -22.72 30.07
N GLY A 547 -6.71 -21.70 30.48
CA GLY A 547 -7.24 -21.58 31.83
C GLY A 547 -8.09 -22.77 32.24
N TRP A 548 -8.99 -23.20 31.36
CA TRP A 548 -9.86 -24.34 31.56
C TRP A 548 -9.08 -25.66 31.56
N GLN A 549 -8.11 -25.84 30.67
CA GLN A 549 -7.23 -27.02 30.66
C GLN A 549 -6.47 -27.17 31.98
N LEU A 550 -5.98 -26.07 32.56
CA LEU A 550 -5.33 -26.06 33.86
C LEU A 550 -6.32 -26.39 35.00
N ALA A 551 -7.55 -25.89 34.92
CA ALA A 551 -8.61 -26.22 35.87
C ALA A 551 -9.00 -27.71 35.82
N GLU A 552 -9.08 -28.29 34.62
CA GLU A 552 -9.36 -29.71 34.44
C GLU A 552 -8.24 -30.58 35.04
N ARG A 553 -6.97 -30.23 34.79
CA ARG A 553 -5.81 -30.88 35.42
C ARG A 553 -5.85 -30.79 36.94
N TRP A 554 -6.24 -29.63 37.48
CA TRP A 554 -6.41 -29.44 38.92
C TRP A 554 -7.53 -30.34 39.47
N ASN A 555 -8.69 -30.37 38.82
CA ASN A 555 -9.83 -31.19 39.26
C ASN A 555 -9.51 -32.69 39.22
N LEU A 556 -8.82 -33.17 38.18
CA LEU A 556 -8.33 -34.55 38.10
C LEU A 556 -7.30 -34.83 39.22
N GLY A 557 -6.35 -33.91 39.42
CA GLY A 557 -5.36 -34.01 40.49
C GLY A 557 -5.99 -34.11 41.88
N LEU A 558 -7.08 -33.39 42.15
CA LEU A 558 -7.82 -33.48 43.41
C LEU A 558 -8.43 -34.88 43.65
N MET A 559 -8.83 -35.57 42.59
CA MET A 559 -9.39 -36.93 42.67
C MET A 559 -8.27 -37.96 42.82
N ASP A 560 -7.18 -37.78 42.08
CA ASP A 560 -6.05 -38.72 42.06
C ASP A 560 -5.19 -38.62 43.34
N TRP A 561 -5.08 -37.42 43.94
CA TRP A 561 -4.18 -37.14 45.07
C TRP A 561 -4.88 -36.39 46.23
N PRO A 562 -5.89 -36.99 46.91
CA PRO A 562 -6.65 -36.34 47.97
C PRO A 562 -5.81 -36.03 49.23
N GLU A 563 -4.76 -36.81 49.49
CA GLU A 563 -3.85 -36.58 50.61
C GLU A 563 -2.98 -35.33 50.38
N GLU A 564 -2.42 -35.16 49.18
CA GLU A 564 -1.70 -33.95 48.77
C GLU A 564 -2.59 -32.72 48.88
N ALA A 565 -3.87 -32.83 48.46
CA ALA A 565 -4.82 -31.72 48.52
C ALA A 565 -5.08 -31.26 49.96
N THR A 566 -5.20 -32.21 50.89
CA THR A 566 -5.39 -31.93 52.32
C THR A 566 -4.15 -31.28 52.93
N ALA A 567 -2.96 -31.78 52.60
CA ALA A 567 -1.69 -31.21 53.03
C ALA A 567 -1.49 -29.78 52.49
N LEU A 568 -1.73 -29.57 51.19
CA LEU A 568 -1.66 -28.27 50.53
C LEU A 568 -2.60 -27.26 51.19
N LYS A 569 -3.86 -27.64 51.43
CA LYS A 569 -4.85 -26.80 52.12
C LYS A 569 -4.39 -26.39 53.53
N LYS A 570 -3.76 -27.30 54.28
CA LYS A 570 -3.24 -27.02 55.62
C LYS A 570 -2.09 -25.99 55.58
N VAL A 571 -1.14 -26.17 54.66
CA VAL A 571 0.01 -25.27 54.49
C VAL A 571 -0.44 -23.87 54.06
N LEU A 572 -1.38 -23.77 53.12
CA LEU A 572 -1.93 -22.49 52.67
C LEU A 572 -2.70 -21.76 53.78
N LYS A 573 -3.51 -22.48 54.57
CA LYS A 573 -4.23 -21.91 55.72
C LYS A 573 -3.31 -21.38 56.80
N ASN A 574 -2.22 -22.09 57.08
CA ASN A 574 -1.26 -21.72 58.10
C ASN A 574 -0.27 -20.64 57.62
N GLN A 575 -0.35 -20.22 56.35
CA GLN A 575 0.57 -19.24 55.74
C GLN A 575 2.05 -19.65 55.82
N THR A 576 2.33 -20.96 55.87
CA THR A 576 3.69 -21.52 55.96
C THR A 576 4.19 -22.06 54.61
N ALA A 577 3.59 -21.62 53.51
CA ALA A 577 3.89 -22.12 52.17
C ALA A 577 5.27 -21.63 51.70
N SER A 578 6.20 -22.57 51.58
CA SER A 578 7.49 -22.39 50.89
C SER A 578 7.62 -23.37 49.73
N VAL A 579 8.51 -23.09 48.78
CA VAL A 579 8.75 -23.97 47.62
C VAL A 579 9.14 -25.38 48.04
N HIS A 580 9.96 -25.51 49.08
CA HIS A 580 10.31 -26.80 49.69
C HIS A 580 9.09 -27.54 50.24
N SER A 581 8.26 -26.86 51.04
CA SER A 581 7.07 -27.48 51.63
C SER A 581 6.05 -27.88 50.55
N LEU A 582 5.85 -27.06 49.52
CA LEU A 582 4.90 -27.31 48.44
C LEU A 582 5.36 -28.51 47.59
N ASN A 583 6.66 -28.56 47.25
CA ASN A 583 7.21 -29.66 46.47
C ASN A 583 7.26 -30.99 47.26
N ALA A 584 7.50 -30.94 48.58
CA ALA A 584 7.55 -32.13 49.41
C ALA A 584 6.16 -32.69 49.74
N LEU A 585 5.18 -31.82 49.98
CA LEU A 585 3.85 -32.22 50.45
C LEU A 585 2.83 -32.41 49.34
N ALA A 586 2.99 -31.72 48.20
CA ALA A 586 2.05 -31.75 47.09
C ALA A 586 2.74 -31.62 45.71
N PRO A 587 3.71 -32.48 45.37
CA PRO A 587 4.48 -32.38 44.13
C PRO A 587 3.62 -32.45 42.87
N HIS A 588 2.59 -33.31 42.84
CA HIS A 588 1.74 -33.50 41.66
C HIS A 588 0.78 -32.33 41.49
N LEU A 589 0.13 -31.90 42.57
CA LEU A 589 -0.79 -30.77 42.55
C LEU A 589 -0.09 -29.44 42.26
N THR A 590 1.12 -29.25 42.79
CA THR A 590 1.93 -28.05 42.54
C THR A 590 2.31 -27.96 41.06
N LYS A 591 2.54 -29.08 40.36
CA LYS A 591 2.80 -29.07 38.92
C LYS A 591 1.61 -28.56 38.10
N ALA A 592 0.38 -28.84 38.54
CA ALA A 592 -0.83 -28.34 37.89
C ALA A 592 -1.13 -26.87 38.22
N LEU A 593 -0.88 -26.44 39.46
CA LEU A 593 -1.18 -25.08 39.95
C LEU A 593 -0.08 -24.05 39.65
N ALA A 594 1.17 -24.48 39.57
CA ALA A 594 2.35 -23.64 39.38
C ALA A 594 3.26 -24.21 38.27
N PRO A 595 2.79 -24.21 37.01
CA PRO A 595 3.60 -24.66 35.88
C PRO A 595 4.73 -23.68 35.55
N VAL A 596 4.63 -22.42 35.98
CA VAL A 596 5.68 -21.40 35.80
C VAL A 596 6.15 -20.89 37.16
N TRP A 597 7.46 -20.86 37.37
CA TRP A 597 8.08 -20.33 38.59
C TRP A 597 8.91 -19.10 38.24
N ILE A 598 8.81 -18.05 39.04
CA ILE A 598 9.61 -16.83 38.91
C ILE A 598 10.53 -16.72 40.12
N SER A 599 11.82 -16.51 39.87
CA SER A 599 12.83 -16.32 40.91
C SER A 599 13.80 -15.20 40.54
N ASN A 600 14.39 -14.58 41.56
CA ASN A 600 15.62 -13.84 41.40
C ASN A 600 16.78 -14.84 41.22
N PRO A 601 17.82 -14.55 40.39
CA PRO A 601 19.02 -15.38 40.29
C PRO A 601 19.66 -15.70 41.66
N TYR A 602 19.68 -14.75 42.60
CA TYR A 602 20.28 -14.95 43.92
C TYR A 602 19.49 -15.93 44.81
N ASP A 603 18.20 -16.12 44.53
CA ASP A 603 17.32 -17.03 45.27
C ASP A 603 17.20 -18.42 44.63
N ALA A 604 17.87 -18.66 43.49
CA ALA A 604 17.76 -19.94 42.76
C ALA A 604 18.19 -21.17 43.58
N HIS A 605 19.05 -20.97 44.59
CA HIS A 605 19.50 -22.00 45.54
C HIS A 605 18.38 -22.50 46.46
N LEU A 606 17.28 -21.76 46.59
CA LEU A 606 16.11 -22.17 47.37
C LEU A 606 15.21 -23.16 46.61
N LEU A 607 15.50 -23.46 45.34
CA LEU A 607 14.79 -24.47 44.57
C LEU A 607 15.31 -25.88 44.94
N PRO A 608 14.44 -26.83 45.32
CA PRO A 608 14.86 -28.20 45.58
C PRO A 608 15.43 -28.89 44.33
N ASP A 609 16.50 -29.69 44.47
CA ASP A 609 17.08 -30.48 43.35
C ASP A 609 16.09 -31.47 42.70
N THR A 610 15.08 -31.91 43.47
CA THR A 610 13.99 -32.77 42.99
C THR A 610 13.04 -32.05 42.04
N MET A 611 13.06 -30.71 42.02
CA MET A 611 12.21 -29.89 41.15
C MET A 611 12.90 -29.66 39.81
N ARG A 612 12.47 -30.39 38.78
CA ARG A 612 12.98 -30.23 37.40
C ARG A 612 12.07 -29.35 36.55
N PHE A 613 12.69 -28.65 35.61
CA PHE A 613 12.03 -27.77 34.65
C PHE A 613 12.41 -28.20 33.22
N ASP A 614 11.54 -27.92 32.27
CA ASP A 614 11.77 -28.22 30.86
C ASP A 614 12.56 -27.09 30.18
N ALA A 615 12.35 -25.84 30.61
CA ALA A 615 13.13 -24.70 30.16
C ALA A 615 13.39 -23.68 31.28
N VAL A 616 14.50 -22.96 31.15
CA VAL A 616 14.83 -21.77 31.93
C VAL A 616 14.82 -20.55 31.01
N PHE A 617 14.00 -19.55 31.34
CA PHE A 617 13.99 -18.27 30.67
C PHE A 617 14.74 -17.26 31.53
N VAL A 618 15.87 -16.76 31.04
CA VAL A 618 16.64 -15.73 31.74
C VAL A 618 16.31 -14.38 31.12
N LEU A 619 15.63 -13.52 31.87
CA LEU A 619 15.28 -12.17 31.46
C LEU A 619 16.38 -11.20 31.87
N ASP A 620 16.61 -10.17 31.06
CA ASP A 620 17.69 -9.22 31.25
C ASP A 620 19.06 -9.92 31.33
N ALA A 621 19.29 -10.93 30.49
CA ALA A 621 20.49 -11.77 30.48
C ALA A 621 21.78 -10.99 30.18
N ALA A 622 21.67 -9.81 29.55
CA ALA A 622 22.80 -8.91 29.34
C ALA A 622 23.14 -8.10 30.60
N ALA A 623 22.24 -8.07 31.60
CA ALA A 623 22.49 -7.49 32.92
C ALA A 623 22.96 -8.52 33.96
N LEU A 624 23.17 -9.77 33.57
CA LEU A 624 23.54 -10.88 34.45
C LEU A 624 24.86 -11.50 34.02
N SER A 625 25.69 -11.85 34.98
CA SER A 625 26.88 -12.68 34.72
C SER A 625 26.51 -14.16 34.60
N VAL A 626 27.40 -14.95 33.98
CA VAL A 626 27.26 -16.42 33.97
C VAL A 626 27.21 -16.95 35.41
N ALA A 627 28.08 -16.47 36.30
CA ALA A 627 28.18 -16.92 37.69
C ALA A 627 26.87 -16.78 38.47
N GLU A 628 26.15 -15.67 38.29
CA GLU A 628 24.87 -15.43 38.95
C GLU A 628 23.74 -16.34 38.48
N THR A 629 23.87 -16.92 37.27
CA THR A 629 22.79 -17.67 36.63
C THR A 629 22.99 -19.18 36.67
N VAL A 630 24.19 -19.68 36.97
CA VAL A 630 24.52 -21.12 36.97
C VAL A 630 23.52 -21.96 37.78
N GLY A 631 23.13 -21.51 38.98
CA GLY A 631 22.18 -22.23 39.84
C GLY A 631 20.79 -22.42 39.22
N ALA A 632 20.41 -21.55 38.29
CA ALA A 632 19.19 -21.69 37.51
C ALA A 632 19.39 -22.48 36.21
N LEU A 633 20.50 -22.26 35.49
CA LEU A 633 20.78 -22.94 34.23
C LEU A 633 20.85 -24.47 34.40
N ARG A 634 21.35 -24.95 35.54
CA ARG A 634 21.40 -26.40 35.85
C ARG A 634 20.04 -27.06 36.06
N ARG A 635 18.94 -26.29 36.09
CA ARG A 635 17.58 -26.78 36.41
C ARG A 635 16.80 -27.29 35.22
N ALA A 636 17.20 -26.92 34.00
CA ALA A 636 16.50 -27.27 32.77
C ALA A 636 17.45 -27.53 31.60
N PRO A 637 17.10 -28.46 30.69
CA PRO A 637 17.90 -28.77 29.51
C PRO A 637 17.85 -27.68 28.42
N GLN A 638 16.81 -26.83 28.40
CA GLN A 638 16.65 -25.73 27.45
C GLN A 638 16.86 -24.39 28.14
N VAL A 639 17.62 -23.49 27.51
CA VAL A 639 17.85 -22.12 27.99
C VAL A 639 17.45 -21.11 26.92
N VAL A 640 16.61 -20.15 27.33
CA VAL A 640 16.21 -19.02 26.49
C VAL A 640 16.61 -17.72 27.19
N ALA A 641 17.61 -17.04 26.67
CA ALA A 641 18.13 -15.82 27.27
C ALA A 641 17.63 -14.58 26.53
N TRP A 642 16.99 -13.66 27.23
CA TRP A 642 16.43 -12.43 26.70
C TRP A 642 17.24 -11.26 27.23
N GLY A 643 17.76 -10.40 26.36
CA GLY A 643 18.56 -9.27 26.81
C GLY A 643 18.74 -8.20 25.76
N ASP A 644 19.18 -7.03 26.22
CA ASP A 644 19.60 -5.95 25.34
C ASP A 644 21.06 -5.58 25.63
N PRO A 645 22.02 -6.07 24.82
CA PRO A 645 23.43 -5.80 25.04
C PRO A 645 23.81 -4.32 24.90
N VAL A 646 22.93 -3.48 24.32
CA VAL A 646 23.19 -2.04 24.14
C VAL A 646 22.94 -1.28 25.44
N ALA A 647 21.84 -1.57 26.13
CA ALA A 647 21.42 -0.84 27.33
C ALA A 647 21.65 -1.61 28.65
N GLN A 648 22.26 -2.80 28.59
CA GLN A 648 22.46 -3.66 29.75
C GLN A 648 23.90 -4.15 29.86
N THR A 649 24.42 -4.09 31.08
CA THR A 649 25.73 -4.60 31.46
C THR A 649 25.61 -5.23 32.85
N PRO A 650 26.27 -6.37 33.12
CA PRO A 650 26.30 -6.94 34.45
C PRO A 650 26.95 -5.98 35.44
N ARG A 651 26.48 -5.99 36.69
CA ARG A 651 27.03 -5.17 37.76
C ARG A 651 27.27 -6.01 39.00
N PRO A 652 28.42 -5.84 39.69
CA PRO A 652 28.63 -6.51 40.96
C PRO A 652 27.52 -6.15 41.95
N PHE A 653 26.85 -7.17 42.49
CA PHE A 653 25.91 -6.99 43.58
C PHE A 653 26.67 -6.56 44.83
N SER A 654 26.39 -5.35 45.34
CA SER A 654 26.95 -4.88 46.62
C SER A 654 25.88 -4.25 47.49
N VAL A 655 25.89 -4.58 48.78
CA VAL A 655 25.02 -3.99 49.79
C VAL A 655 25.95 -3.29 50.78
N ARG A 656 26.29 -2.02 50.52
CA ARG A 656 27.15 -1.20 51.39
C ARG A 656 26.40 0.09 51.78
N LEU A 657 26.54 0.53 53.02
CA LEU A 657 26.19 1.89 53.43
C LEU A 657 27.26 2.82 52.82
N ALA A 658 26.93 3.48 51.72
CA ALA A 658 27.86 4.31 50.96
C ALA A 658 28.34 5.51 51.78
N ILE A 659 29.61 5.49 52.19
CA ILE A 659 30.31 6.66 52.76
C ILE A 659 31.38 7.18 51.76
N GLU A 660 31.75 6.39 50.75
CA GLU A 660 32.62 6.81 49.65
C GLU A 660 32.18 6.15 48.33
N ASP A 661 31.75 6.96 47.36
CA ASP A 661 31.53 6.54 45.96
C ASP A 661 32.88 6.34 45.27
N LYS A 662 33.57 5.24 45.58
CA LYS A 662 34.55 4.72 44.62
C LYS A 662 33.76 4.01 43.53
N THR A 663 33.76 4.59 42.32
CA THR A 663 33.35 3.91 41.09
C THR A 663 33.97 2.51 41.07
N PRO A 664 33.21 1.45 40.75
CA PRO A 664 33.75 0.09 40.71
C PRO A 664 35.04 0.06 39.88
N GLU A 665 36.12 -0.45 40.46
CA GLU A 665 37.34 -0.75 39.71
C GLU A 665 37.04 -1.95 38.79
N GLY A 666 36.65 -1.67 37.55
CA GLY A 666 36.38 -2.69 36.55
C GLY A 666 36.03 -2.07 35.20
N ASP A 667 36.61 -2.60 34.13
CA ASP A 667 36.27 -2.19 32.77
C ASP A 667 34.86 -2.70 32.42
N PHE A 668 33.92 -1.79 32.19
CA PHE A 668 32.53 -2.12 31.84
C PHE A 668 32.43 -3.00 30.59
N ASP A 669 33.36 -2.88 29.65
CA ASP A 669 33.39 -3.72 28.45
C ASP A 669 33.75 -5.17 28.81
N THR A 670 34.70 -5.38 29.73
CA THR A 670 35.01 -6.74 30.21
C THR A 670 33.84 -7.38 30.95
N LEU A 671 33.08 -6.61 31.74
CA LEU A 671 31.87 -7.10 32.40
C LEU A 671 30.76 -7.44 31.39
N HIS A 672 30.65 -6.64 30.32
CA HIS A 672 29.70 -6.88 29.25
C HIS A 672 29.99 -8.20 28.51
N ASP A 673 31.25 -8.44 28.16
CA ASP A 673 31.70 -9.67 27.50
C ASP A 673 31.50 -10.91 28.39
N GLN A 674 31.49 -10.72 29.72
CA GLN A 674 31.19 -11.76 30.71
C GLN A 674 29.70 -11.94 31.01
N SER A 675 28.81 -11.18 30.34
CA SER A 675 27.37 -11.35 30.50
C SER A 675 26.91 -12.72 29.98
N LEU A 676 25.83 -13.24 30.58
CA LEU A 676 25.23 -14.48 30.11
C LEU A 676 24.79 -14.35 28.63
N PHE A 677 24.28 -13.18 28.25
CA PHE A 677 23.88 -12.91 26.87
C PHE A 677 25.06 -13.05 25.89
N ALA A 678 26.20 -12.41 26.19
CA ALA A 678 27.39 -12.47 25.35
C ALA A 678 27.92 -13.91 25.25
N ALA A 679 28.05 -14.59 26.39
CA ALA A 679 28.55 -15.97 26.44
C ALA A 679 27.64 -16.98 25.70
N LEU A 680 26.31 -16.88 25.83
CA LEU A 680 25.39 -17.78 25.13
C LEU A 680 25.31 -17.50 23.64
N ARG A 681 25.44 -16.24 23.20
CA ARG A 681 25.36 -15.86 21.78
C ARG A 681 26.41 -16.57 20.93
N GLU A 682 27.56 -16.93 21.48
CA GLU A 682 28.59 -17.70 20.78
C GLU A 682 28.23 -19.18 20.62
N LEU A 683 27.32 -19.69 21.46
CA LEU A 683 27.00 -21.11 21.56
C LEU A 683 25.66 -21.48 20.90
N VAL A 684 24.68 -20.57 20.92
CA VAL A 684 23.31 -20.81 20.45
C VAL A 684 22.85 -19.72 19.46
N PRO A 685 21.84 -20.01 18.60
CA PRO A 685 21.32 -19.03 17.66
C PRO A 685 20.84 -17.75 18.36
N THR A 686 21.15 -16.60 17.76
CA THR A 686 20.63 -15.30 18.19
C THR A 686 19.50 -14.87 17.26
N MET A 687 18.34 -14.59 17.83
CA MET A 687 17.19 -14.00 17.15
C MET A 687 17.02 -12.56 17.62
N LYS A 688 16.55 -11.67 16.75
CA LYS A 688 16.36 -10.26 17.06
C LYS A 688 14.89 -9.88 16.89
N LEU A 689 14.41 -9.00 17.75
CA LEU A 689 13.17 -8.27 17.53
C LEU A 689 13.53 -6.89 16.99
N GLU A 690 13.01 -6.53 15.82
CA GLU A 690 13.43 -5.33 15.08
C GLU A 690 12.35 -4.25 15.08
N THR A 691 11.08 -4.63 15.28
CA THR A 691 9.96 -3.69 15.27
C THR A 691 9.57 -3.24 16.69
N SER A 692 9.71 -1.93 16.96
CA SER A 692 9.24 -1.32 18.21
C SER A 692 7.78 -0.87 18.09
N TYR A 693 6.95 -1.32 19.03
CA TYR A 693 5.53 -0.96 19.18
C TYR A 693 5.30 0.08 20.27
N ARG A 694 6.37 0.60 20.87
CA ARG A 694 6.28 1.69 21.84
C ARG A 694 5.91 2.97 21.08
N ALA A 695 4.79 3.60 21.47
CA ALA A 695 4.39 4.92 21.01
C ALA A 695 5.36 6.00 21.53
N SER A 696 6.55 6.04 20.93
CA SER A 696 7.58 7.06 21.13
C SER A 696 7.46 8.08 20.02
N GLY A 697 7.81 9.33 20.27
CA GLY A 697 7.89 10.28 19.17
C GLY A 697 9.05 9.97 18.23
N ASP A 698 8.92 10.41 16.98
CA ASP A 698 9.73 9.92 15.86
C ASP A 698 11.19 10.36 15.97
N ASP A 699 11.46 11.56 16.50
CA ASP A 699 12.83 12.02 16.73
C ASP A 699 13.55 11.12 17.73
N LEU A 700 12.88 10.79 18.85
CA LEU A 700 13.42 9.91 19.88
C LEU A 700 13.65 8.51 19.34
N ALA A 701 12.69 7.96 18.59
CA ALA A 701 12.83 6.63 17.99
C ALA A 701 13.97 6.59 16.96
N THR A 702 14.08 7.62 16.11
CA THR A 702 15.13 7.76 15.11
C THR A 702 16.51 7.90 15.74
N VAL A 703 16.63 8.72 16.79
CA VAL A 703 17.86 8.87 17.59
C VAL A 703 18.25 7.52 18.19
N ILE A 704 17.30 6.83 18.83
CA ILE A 704 17.58 5.53 19.45
C ILE A 704 18.07 4.52 18.41
N SER A 705 17.35 4.40 17.29
CA SER A 705 17.68 3.43 16.23
C SER A 705 19.06 3.70 15.63
N ASN A 706 19.33 4.93 15.20
CA ASN A 706 20.58 5.27 14.51
C ASN A 706 21.79 5.32 15.44
N ALA A 707 21.66 5.95 16.61
CA ALA A 707 22.80 6.16 17.50
C ALA A 707 23.21 4.88 18.26
N PHE A 708 22.25 3.99 18.57
CA PHE A 708 22.52 2.85 19.47
C PHE A 708 22.27 1.48 18.85
N TYR A 709 21.43 1.36 17.81
CA TYR A 709 21.06 0.06 17.22
C TYR A 709 21.39 -0.05 15.72
N GLY A 710 22.25 0.83 15.18
CA GLY A 710 22.73 0.74 13.81
C GLY A 710 21.69 1.01 12.71
N GLY A 711 20.57 1.66 13.05
CA GLY A 711 19.53 2.08 12.10
C GLY A 711 18.64 0.94 11.57
N THR A 712 18.66 -0.24 12.20
CA THR A 712 17.88 -1.41 11.77
C THR A 712 16.51 -1.51 12.42
N ASN A 713 16.27 -0.78 13.52
CA ASN A 713 15.02 -0.92 14.26
C ASN A 713 13.92 -0.06 13.63
N ALA A 714 12.82 -0.71 13.24
CA ALA A 714 11.61 -0.07 12.77
C ALA A 714 10.77 0.42 13.97
N HIS A 715 9.96 1.45 13.77
CA HIS A 715 9.02 1.94 14.78
C HIS A 715 7.72 2.40 14.14
N VAL A 716 6.64 2.33 14.91
CA VAL A 716 5.35 2.88 14.47
C VAL A 716 5.39 4.40 14.62
N PRO A 717 5.20 5.18 13.53
CA PRO A 717 5.26 6.64 13.62
C PRO A 717 4.23 7.21 14.59
N TRP A 718 4.58 8.29 15.28
CA TRP A 718 3.71 8.99 16.21
C TRP A 718 3.02 10.17 15.55
N ALA A 719 1.69 10.24 15.66
CA ALA A 719 0.89 11.32 15.07
C ALA A 719 1.29 12.71 15.57
N GLY A 720 1.78 12.81 16.81
CA GLY A 720 2.24 14.08 17.36
C GLY A 720 3.49 14.64 16.66
N SER A 721 4.40 13.78 16.17
CA SER A 721 5.57 14.23 15.39
C SER A 721 5.11 14.86 14.07
N PHE A 722 4.12 14.27 13.43
CA PHE A 722 3.52 14.80 12.20
C PHE A 722 2.81 16.15 12.42
N LEU A 723 2.29 16.40 13.64
CA LEU A 723 1.78 17.72 14.06
C LEU A 723 2.88 18.71 14.50
N GLY A 724 4.16 18.33 14.41
CA GLY A 724 5.30 19.17 14.78
C GLY A 724 5.60 19.20 16.28
N HIS A 725 5.12 18.22 17.07
CA HIS A 725 5.51 18.09 18.47
C HIS A 725 6.86 17.36 18.60
N PRO A 726 7.92 18.02 19.12
CA PRO A 726 9.20 17.36 19.29
C PRO A 726 9.13 16.33 20.43
N SER A 727 9.86 15.24 20.24
CA SER A 727 10.00 14.16 21.20
C SER A 727 11.34 14.17 21.93
N VAL A 728 12.31 14.90 21.39
CA VAL A 728 13.57 15.25 22.04
C VAL A 728 13.67 16.77 22.09
N ALA A 729 13.90 17.31 23.29
CA ALA A 729 14.12 18.73 23.49
C ALA A 729 15.45 18.96 24.20
N LEU A 730 16.22 19.95 23.76
CA LEU A 730 17.45 20.38 24.40
C LEU A 730 17.25 21.76 25.03
N ASP A 731 17.62 21.88 26.31
CA ASP A 731 17.65 23.13 27.06
C ASP A 731 19.09 23.43 27.47
N VAL A 732 19.67 24.49 26.91
CA VAL A 732 21.07 24.89 27.18
C VAL A 732 21.06 26.01 28.21
N VAL A 733 21.59 25.71 29.41
CA VAL A 733 21.64 26.66 30.52
C VAL A 733 22.87 27.55 30.39
N GLU A 734 22.70 28.78 29.91
CA GLU A 734 23.80 29.74 29.70
C GLU A 734 24.50 30.13 31.01
N GLU A 735 23.75 30.26 32.12
CA GLU A 735 24.29 30.55 33.46
C GLU A 735 24.93 29.33 34.14
N GLY A 736 25.14 28.23 33.42
CA GLY A 736 25.64 26.94 33.92
C GLY A 736 27.14 26.90 34.21
N HIS A 737 27.70 27.90 34.91
CA HIS A 737 29.12 27.94 35.27
C HIS A 737 29.34 27.74 36.78
N GLY A 738 30.45 27.09 37.14
CA GLY A 738 30.82 26.84 38.52
C GLY A 738 32.32 26.67 38.71
N MET A 739 32.78 26.80 39.96
CA MET A 739 34.17 26.48 40.30
C MET A 739 34.35 24.96 40.33
N PRO A 740 35.43 24.42 39.74
CA PRO A 740 35.74 23.00 39.87
C PRO A 740 35.91 22.60 41.32
N ASP A 741 35.41 21.43 41.68
CA ASP A 741 35.58 20.87 43.02
C ASP A 741 37.08 20.70 43.33
N PRO A 742 37.58 21.12 44.50
CA PRO A 742 38.99 21.03 44.85
C PRO A 742 39.54 19.60 44.90
N SER A 743 38.68 18.60 45.10
CA SER A 743 39.04 17.19 45.27
C SER A 743 38.90 16.38 43.98
N THR A 744 37.83 16.60 43.21
CA THR A 744 37.56 15.83 41.97
C THR A 744 37.93 16.61 40.70
N GLY A 745 38.12 17.93 40.76
CA GLY A 745 38.49 18.77 39.62
C GLY A 745 37.38 18.98 38.58
N ILE A 746 36.16 18.49 38.87
CA ILE A 746 34.96 18.57 38.01
C ILE A 746 33.97 19.59 38.56
N VAL A 747 33.14 20.15 37.69
CA VAL A 747 32.09 21.12 38.08
C VAL A 747 30.77 20.36 38.16
N GLU A 748 30.34 19.98 39.36
CA GLU A 748 29.13 19.17 39.58
C GLU A 748 28.01 19.92 40.28
N GLY A 749 26.76 19.64 39.90
CA GLY A 749 25.62 20.13 40.66
C GLY A 749 25.43 21.64 40.60
N VAL A 750 25.53 22.24 39.40
CA VAL A 750 25.37 23.68 39.20
C VAL A 750 23.95 24.12 39.53
N GLU A 751 23.81 25.16 40.37
CA GLU A 751 22.52 25.72 40.81
C GLU A 751 21.59 26.09 39.64
N ALA A 752 22.14 26.69 38.58
CA ALA A 752 21.36 27.08 37.40
C ALA A 752 20.69 25.87 36.72
N GLU A 753 21.41 24.75 36.58
CA GLU A 753 20.88 23.52 36.00
C GLU A 753 19.86 22.85 36.93
N VAL A 754 20.14 22.82 38.24
CA VAL A 754 19.20 22.30 39.26
C VAL A 754 17.87 23.08 39.23
N ARG A 755 17.91 24.41 39.16
CA ARG A 755 16.71 25.24 39.04
C ARG A 755 15.92 24.94 37.76
N ALA A 756 16.60 24.77 36.62
CA ALA A 756 15.96 24.41 35.36
C ALA A 756 15.26 23.04 35.45
N ALA A 757 15.95 22.03 36.01
CA ALA A 757 15.36 20.70 36.23
C ALA A 757 14.12 20.76 37.12
N VAL A 758 14.17 21.49 38.25
CA VAL A 758 13.04 21.67 39.16
C VAL A 758 11.89 22.41 38.48
N SER A 759 12.17 23.46 37.68
CA SER A 759 11.15 24.18 36.94
C SER A 759 10.37 23.25 36.00
N HIS A 760 11.09 22.45 35.21
CA HIS A 760 10.47 21.51 34.26
C HIS A 760 9.68 20.39 34.95
N VAL A 761 10.13 19.93 36.12
CA VAL A 761 9.37 18.97 36.94
C VAL A 761 8.05 19.58 37.41
N ILE A 762 8.07 20.84 37.87
CA ILE A 762 6.87 21.55 38.31
C ILE A 762 5.91 21.79 37.13
N ASP A 763 6.43 22.24 36.00
CA ASP A 763 5.63 22.48 34.79
C ASP A 763 4.94 21.20 34.31
N HIS A 764 5.64 20.06 34.39
CA HIS A 764 5.04 18.75 34.11
C HIS A 764 3.94 18.39 35.09
N ALA A 765 4.19 18.53 36.40
CA ALA A 765 3.20 18.22 37.42
C ALA A 765 1.90 19.05 37.28
N VAL A 766 2.01 20.28 36.77
CA VAL A 766 0.84 21.16 36.50
C VAL A 766 0.17 20.81 35.18
N SER A 767 0.93 20.73 34.10
CA SER A 767 0.37 20.59 32.74
C SER A 767 -0.05 19.17 32.37
N ARG A 768 0.59 18.15 32.97
CA ARG A 768 0.46 16.74 32.61
C ARG A 768 0.53 15.79 33.82
N PRO A 769 -0.26 16.00 34.88
CA PRO A 769 -0.21 15.17 36.09
C PRO A 769 -0.54 13.68 35.85
N GLY A 770 -1.18 13.34 34.72
CA GLY A 770 -1.51 11.96 34.34
C GLY A 770 -0.35 11.18 33.71
N GLU A 771 0.71 11.85 33.24
CA GLU A 771 1.87 11.19 32.62
C GLU A 771 2.99 10.98 33.65
N SER A 772 3.65 9.82 33.61
CA SER A 772 4.72 9.52 34.57
C SER A 772 6.03 10.24 34.21
N LEU A 773 6.77 10.69 35.24
CA LEU A 773 8.01 11.47 35.08
C LEU A 773 9.15 10.88 35.92
N MET A 774 10.38 11.00 35.41
CA MET A 774 11.61 10.87 36.19
C MET A 774 12.62 11.95 35.82
N VAL A 775 13.53 12.24 36.76
CA VAL A 775 14.77 12.97 36.48
C VAL A 775 15.93 11.99 36.50
N LEU A 776 16.70 11.97 35.41
CA LEU A 776 17.95 11.22 35.25
C LEU A 776 19.13 12.16 35.25
N THR A 777 20.23 11.75 35.87
CA THR A 777 21.49 12.51 35.84
C THR A 777 22.70 11.59 35.89
N ALA A 778 23.83 12.07 35.38
CA ALA A 778 25.09 11.34 35.44
C ALA A 778 25.83 11.53 36.78
N SER A 779 25.51 12.58 37.56
CA SER A 779 26.18 12.89 38.84
C SER A 779 25.27 12.59 40.05
N ALA A 780 25.78 11.82 41.01
CA ALA A 780 25.09 11.56 42.28
C ALA A 780 24.94 12.82 43.14
N VAL A 781 25.92 13.72 43.07
CA VAL A 781 25.88 15.03 43.75
C VAL A 781 24.76 15.89 43.15
N HIS A 782 24.64 15.92 41.82
CA HIS A 782 23.56 16.64 41.15
C HIS A 782 22.19 16.03 41.49
N ALA A 783 22.05 14.71 41.51
CA ALA A 783 20.80 14.03 41.89
C ALA A 783 20.32 14.45 43.29
N SER A 784 21.24 14.49 44.26
CA SER A 784 20.95 14.88 45.64
C SER A 784 20.47 16.33 45.73
N LYS A 785 21.15 17.26 45.04
CA LYS A 785 20.75 18.68 44.98
C LYS A 785 19.38 18.87 44.33
N VAL A 786 19.08 18.17 43.24
CA VAL A 786 17.74 18.20 42.61
C VAL A 786 16.67 17.69 43.56
N HIS A 787 16.95 16.60 44.29
CA HIS A 787 16.01 16.04 45.27
C HIS A 787 15.71 17.03 46.41
N GLU A 788 16.73 17.67 46.98
CA GLU A 788 16.58 18.68 48.04
C GLU A 788 15.81 19.92 47.54
N ALA A 789 16.19 20.46 46.39
CA ALA A 789 15.53 21.63 45.80
C ALA A 789 14.06 21.35 45.46
N LEU A 790 13.75 20.15 44.97
CA LEU A 790 12.38 19.73 44.69
C LEU A 790 11.57 19.56 45.99
N ALA A 791 12.15 18.99 47.04
CA ALA A 791 11.46 18.86 48.33
C ALA A 791 11.04 20.23 48.89
N LEU A 792 11.90 21.25 48.77
CA LEU A 792 11.58 22.63 49.14
C LEU A 792 10.47 23.22 48.24
N ALA A 793 10.56 23.01 46.93
CA ALA A 793 9.58 23.54 45.98
C ALA A 793 8.19 22.92 46.13
N VAL A 794 8.10 21.61 46.38
CA VAL A 794 6.84 20.89 46.64
C VAL A 794 6.23 21.33 47.97
N ALA A 795 7.05 21.58 49.00
CA ALA A 795 6.56 22.12 50.27
C ALA A 795 5.91 23.51 50.12
N ALA A 796 6.39 24.33 49.17
CA ALA A 796 5.83 25.65 48.88
C ALA A 796 4.56 25.63 48.01
N LYS A 797 4.29 24.54 47.29
CA LYS A 797 3.16 24.40 46.35
C LYS A 797 2.31 23.16 46.66
N PRO A 798 1.28 23.27 47.52
CA PRO A 798 0.45 22.12 47.88
C PRO A 798 -0.34 21.52 46.70
N ASP A 799 -0.64 22.31 45.67
CA ASP A 799 -1.45 21.89 44.50
C ASP A 799 -0.80 20.77 43.67
N ILE A 800 0.54 20.65 43.72
CA ILE A 800 1.28 19.61 42.98
C ILE A 800 1.69 18.44 43.88
N ALA A 801 1.43 18.49 45.18
CA ALA A 801 1.91 17.49 46.14
C ALA A 801 1.37 16.09 45.84
N GLU A 802 0.12 15.99 45.35
CA GLU A 802 -0.53 14.73 45.00
C GLU A 802 0.29 13.93 43.98
N PHE A 803 0.89 14.59 42.98
CA PHE A 803 1.71 13.95 41.96
C PHE A 803 2.89 13.16 42.55
N PHE A 804 3.49 13.66 43.63
CA PHE A 804 4.66 13.05 44.27
C PHE A 804 4.28 12.01 45.34
N THR A 805 3.13 12.17 46.00
CA THR A 805 2.73 11.32 47.13
C THR A 805 1.80 10.16 46.74
N LYS A 806 1.21 10.20 45.55
CA LYS A 806 0.27 9.17 45.09
C LYS A 806 0.95 7.81 45.02
N ASP A 807 0.31 6.80 45.58
CA ASP A 807 0.70 5.42 45.40
C ASP A 807 0.42 5.02 43.94
N SER A 808 1.48 5.07 43.13
CA SER A 808 1.46 4.81 41.70
C SER A 808 2.40 3.64 41.42
N ARG A 809 2.06 2.83 40.41
CA ARG A 809 3.00 1.82 39.86
C ARG A 809 4.28 2.47 39.33
N GLU A 810 4.16 3.71 38.88
CA GLU A 810 5.22 4.49 38.30
C GLU A 810 5.39 5.81 39.05
N PRO A 811 5.95 5.80 40.27
CA PRO A 811 6.11 7.01 41.07
C PRO A 811 7.17 7.94 40.48
N PHE A 812 7.08 9.24 40.78
CA PHE A 812 8.16 10.17 40.45
C PHE A 812 9.45 9.79 41.18
N VAL A 813 10.58 9.82 40.47
CA VAL A 813 11.90 9.51 41.03
C VAL A 813 12.99 10.41 40.44
N VAL A 814 14.02 10.68 41.24
CA VAL A 814 15.29 11.30 40.82
C VAL A 814 16.37 10.27 41.04
N VAL A 815 17.03 9.82 39.98
CA VAL A 815 18.01 8.72 40.03
C VAL A 815 19.18 8.98 39.09
N THR A 816 20.33 8.38 39.38
CA THR A 816 21.47 8.43 38.47
C THR A 816 21.31 7.44 37.31
N LEU A 817 22.10 7.61 36.23
CA LEU A 817 22.17 6.65 35.13
C LEU A 817 22.54 5.23 35.60
N ASP A 818 23.28 5.15 36.71
CA ASP A 818 23.65 3.90 37.35
C ASP A 818 22.53 3.25 38.17
N GLN A 819 21.68 4.07 38.78
CA GLN A 819 20.61 3.62 39.67
C GLN A 819 19.27 3.36 38.96
N VAL A 820 19.09 3.91 37.75
CA VAL A 820 17.80 3.84 37.04
C VAL A 820 17.32 2.42 36.77
N GLY A 821 18.24 1.46 36.62
CA GLY A 821 17.91 0.06 36.37
C GLY A 821 16.97 -0.10 35.18
N ALA A 822 15.79 -0.71 35.40
CA ALA A 822 14.75 -0.87 34.38
C ALA A 822 13.57 0.10 34.51
N LEU A 823 13.70 1.17 35.30
CA LEU A 823 12.64 2.17 35.42
C LEU A 823 12.37 2.81 34.06
N THR A 824 11.10 2.95 33.69
CA THR A 824 10.70 3.69 32.49
C THR A 824 9.57 4.64 32.85
N ARG A 825 9.50 5.76 32.14
CA ARG A 825 8.49 6.80 32.35
C ARG A 825 8.00 7.34 31.03
N ASP A 826 6.83 7.94 31.02
CA ASP A 826 6.32 8.62 29.82
C ASP A 826 7.27 9.75 29.41
N ARG A 827 7.76 10.49 30.39
CA ARG A 827 8.73 11.56 30.20
C ARG A 827 9.97 11.39 31.07
N VAL A 828 11.11 11.73 30.49
CA VAL A 828 12.40 11.77 31.17
C VAL A 828 12.98 13.18 31.03
N ILE A 829 13.39 13.76 32.16
CA ILE A 829 14.28 14.92 32.18
C ILE A 829 15.68 14.38 32.44
N PHE A 830 16.54 14.42 31.43
CA PHE A 830 17.94 14.05 31.56
C PHE A 830 18.77 15.31 31.81
N SER A 831 19.11 15.55 33.08
CA SER A 831 20.00 16.64 33.49
C SER A 831 21.42 16.13 33.55
N VAL A 832 22.28 16.60 32.65
CA VAL A 832 23.67 16.10 32.52
C VAL A 832 24.42 16.19 33.86
N GLY A 833 24.22 17.28 34.59
CA GLY A 833 24.70 17.47 35.97
C GLY A 833 26.10 18.09 36.07
N TYR A 834 26.73 18.39 34.93
CA TYR A 834 28.08 18.93 34.83
C TYR A 834 28.09 20.33 34.21
N GLY A 835 28.79 21.25 34.88
CA GLY A 835 28.90 22.65 34.51
C GLY A 835 30.09 23.02 33.64
N ARG A 836 30.08 24.25 33.13
CA ARG A 836 31.27 24.88 32.53
C ARG A 836 32.14 25.49 33.62
N THR A 837 33.43 25.61 33.34
CA THR A 837 34.34 26.46 34.13
C THR A 837 33.91 27.93 34.02
N PRO A 838 34.36 28.83 34.91
CA PRO A 838 34.05 30.27 34.83
C PRO A 838 34.54 30.92 33.52
N HIS A 839 35.50 30.30 32.84
CA HIS A 839 36.00 30.72 31.53
C HIS A 839 35.17 30.15 30.36
N GLY A 840 34.04 29.49 30.63
CA GLY A 840 33.13 28.96 29.62
C GLY A 840 33.59 27.66 28.96
N ARG A 841 34.68 27.02 29.42
CA ARG A 841 35.18 25.75 28.89
C ARG A 841 34.48 24.55 29.52
N VAL A 842 34.10 23.58 28.69
CA VAL A 842 33.62 22.25 29.09
C VAL A 842 34.82 21.39 29.48
N LEU A 843 34.73 20.73 30.64
CA LEU A 843 35.78 19.81 31.10
C LEU A 843 35.74 18.50 30.30
N SER A 844 36.89 17.85 30.16
CA SER A 844 37.02 16.59 29.43
C SER A 844 36.38 15.40 30.12
N ASP A 845 36.08 15.55 31.42
CA ASP A 845 35.51 14.52 32.27
C ASP A 845 34.10 14.94 32.72
N LEU A 846 33.08 14.26 32.19
CA LEU A 846 31.68 14.32 32.58
C LEU A 846 31.29 13.09 33.42
N GLY A 847 32.24 12.60 34.23
CA GLY A 847 32.07 11.47 35.13
C GLY A 847 31.76 10.16 34.38
N PRO A 848 30.70 9.41 34.76
CA PRO A 848 30.40 8.10 34.16
C PRO A 848 30.21 8.12 32.64
N LEU A 849 29.80 9.27 32.07
CA LEU A 849 29.61 9.41 30.62
C LEU A 849 30.93 9.47 29.85
N SER A 850 32.03 9.90 30.48
CA SER A 850 33.34 10.03 29.83
C SER A 850 34.21 8.77 29.98
N GLN A 851 33.80 7.82 30.84
CA GLN A 851 34.48 6.53 31.05
C GLN A 851 34.13 5.49 29.97
N PRO A 852 34.94 4.42 29.80
CA PRO A 852 34.56 3.27 28.98
C PRO A 852 33.18 2.72 29.37
N GLY A 853 32.33 2.41 28.40
CA GLY A 853 30.93 2.06 28.63
C GLY A 853 29.95 3.24 28.79
N GLY A 854 30.43 4.49 28.78
CA GLY A 854 29.59 5.69 28.87
C GLY A 854 28.53 5.80 27.76
N GLU A 855 28.83 5.30 26.55
CA GLU A 855 27.88 5.18 25.43
C GLU A 855 26.64 4.33 25.77
N ARG A 856 26.78 3.32 26.64
CA ARG A 856 25.67 2.47 27.09
C ARG A 856 24.85 3.19 28.16
N LEU A 857 25.48 3.96 29.04
CA LEU A 857 24.76 4.84 29.98
C LEU A 857 23.97 5.91 29.23
N LEU A 858 24.50 6.40 28.12
CA LEU A 858 23.78 7.29 27.22
C LEU A 858 22.59 6.57 26.55
N ALA A 859 22.79 5.36 26.02
CA ALA A 859 21.69 4.54 25.49
C ALA A 859 20.62 4.28 26.56
N VAL A 860 21.03 4.01 27.81
CA VAL A 860 20.13 3.90 28.96
C VAL A 860 19.32 5.19 29.09
N ALA A 861 19.94 6.38 29.14
CA ALA A 861 19.23 7.65 29.32
C ALA A 861 18.06 7.85 28.32
N PHE A 862 18.30 7.59 27.03
CA PHE A 862 17.29 7.80 25.98
C PHE A 862 16.24 6.68 25.95
N THR A 863 16.61 5.45 26.28
CA THR A 863 15.68 4.30 26.23
C THR A 863 14.70 4.23 27.42
N ARG A 864 14.90 5.02 28.49
CA ARG A 864 13.96 5.09 29.63
C ARG A 864 12.70 5.89 29.35
N ALA A 865 12.74 6.80 28.38
CA ALA A 865 11.58 7.58 27.99
C ALA A 865 10.67 6.80 27.04
N ARG A 866 9.37 6.82 27.31
CA ARG A 866 8.38 6.29 26.36
C ARG A 866 7.93 7.31 25.34
N ARG A 867 7.80 8.59 25.69
CA ARG A 867 7.23 9.62 24.80
C ARG A 867 8.19 10.77 24.54
N HIS A 868 8.85 11.28 25.58
CA HIS A 868 9.63 12.50 25.47
C HIS A 868 10.88 12.50 26.37
N VAL A 869 12.01 12.93 25.81
CA VAL A 869 13.24 13.23 26.56
C VAL A 869 13.51 14.73 26.50
N ARG A 870 13.68 15.36 27.67
CA ARG A 870 14.23 16.71 27.78
C ARG A 870 15.66 16.60 28.29
N VAL A 871 16.64 17.01 27.51
CA VAL A 871 18.03 17.09 27.94
C VAL A 871 18.31 18.50 28.43
N ILE A 872 18.77 18.62 29.67
CA ILE A 872 19.23 19.88 30.25
C ILE A 872 20.75 19.79 30.34
N SER A 873 21.44 20.75 29.73
CA SER A 873 22.90 20.76 29.70
C SER A 873 23.42 22.16 29.93
N CYS A 874 24.45 22.29 30.76
CA CYS A 874 25.20 23.54 30.86
C CYS A 874 26.03 23.79 29.59
N ALA A 875 26.36 22.76 28.78
CA ALA A 875 27.15 22.85 27.55
C ALA A 875 26.28 22.81 26.28
N GLY A 876 26.60 23.66 25.29
CA GLY A 876 25.95 23.63 23.98
C GLY A 876 26.44 22.47 23.10
N VAL A 877 25.68 22.14 22.04
CA VAL A 877 25.95 21.00 21.15
C VAL A 877 27.36 21.03 20.57
N GLU A 878 27.79 22.14 19.98
CA GLU A 878 29.13 22.27 19.40
C GLU A 878 30.26 22.10 20.43
N ALA A 879 30.02 22.55 21.67
CA ALA A 879 31.00 22.40 22.75
C ALA A 879 31.13 20.94 23.21
N LEU A 880 30.04 20.15 23.13
CA LEU A 880 30.03 18.71 23.43
C LEU A 880 30.64 17.87 22.30
N ARG A 881 30.84 18.44 21.11
CA ARG A 881 31.44 17.76 19.93
C ARG A 881 32.91 18.14 19.68
N ASP A 882 33.53 18.90 20.59
CA ASP A 882 34.96 19.26 20.48
C ASP A 882 35.83 17.99 20.43
N GLU A 883 36.71 17.89 19.42
CA GLU A 883 37.63 16.76 19.21
C GLU A 883 38.54 16.47 20.42
N ARG A 884 38.71 17.44 21.33
CA ARG A 884 39.48 17.27 22.57
C ARG A 884 38.76 16.44 23.63
N LEU A 885 37.45 16.23 23.50
CA LEU A 885 36.65 15.40 24.39
C LEU A 885 36.76 13.92 24.01
N SER A 886 36.51 13.02 24.98
CA SER A 886 36.48 11.58 24.72
C SER A 886 35.40 11.22 23.70
N ASP A 887 35.61 10.13 22.96
CA ASP A 887 34.63 9.62 21.98
C ASP A 887 33.25 9.40 22.61
N THR A 888 33.21 8.88 23.84
CA THR A 888 31.99 8.68 24.63
C THR A 888 31.27 9.98 24.99
N THR A 889 32.02 11.04 25.27
CA THR A 889 31.45 12.37 25.54
C THR A 889 30.93 13.01 24.25
N ARG A 890 31.67 12.87 23.15
CA ARG A 890 31.25 13.36 21.84
C ARG A 890 29.98 12.67 21.36
N ALA A 891 29.77 11.39 21.70
CA ALA A 891 28.53 10.68 21.40
C ALA A 891 27.27 11.39 21.95
N LEU A 892 27.33 12.01 23.13
CA LEU A 892 26.23 12.85 23.64
C LEU A 892 25.99 14.06 22.74
N GLY A 893 27.06 14.74 22.34
CA GLY A 893 26.99 15.87 21.39
C GLY A 893 26.43 15.46 20.03
N ASP A 894 26.86 14.31 19.49
CA ASP A 894 26.39 13.78 18.21
C ASP A 894 24.91 13.36 18.26
N VAL A 895 24.48 12.70 19.34
CA VAL A 895 23.07 12.37 19.59
C VAL A 895 22.19 13.62 19.64
N LEU A 896 22.62 14.65 20.37
CA LEU A 896 21.90 15.91 20.46
C LEU A 896 21.89 16.68 19.13
N HIS A 897 23.01 16.66 18.39
CA HIS A 897 23.08 17.23 17.06
C HIS A 897 22.14 16.52 16.09
N GLN A 898 22.05 15.19 16.14
CA GLN A 898 21.12 14.41 15.33
C GLN A 898 19.66 14.70 15.71
N ALA A 899 19.36 14.89 16.99
CA ALA A 899 18.02 15.27 17.44
C ALA A 899 17.62 16.67 16.95
N ALA A 900 18.55 17.62 16.95
CA ALA A 900 18.31 18.99 16.46
C ALA A 900 18.28 19.09 14.93
N ASN A 901 19.04 18.23 14.25
CA ASN A 901 19.13 18.13 12.80
C ASN A 901 18.80 16.70 12.38
N PRO A 902 17.52 16.27 12.49
CA PRO A 902 17.14 14.94 12.06
C PRO A 902 17.54 14.78 10.58
N PRO A 903 18.14 13.64 10.20
CA PRO A 903 18.46 13.41 8.80
C PRO A 903 17.18 13.57 7.99
N LEU A 904 17.26 14.33 6.88
CA LEU A 904 16.15 14.42 5.93
C LEU A 904 15.69 13.00 5.64
N ALA A 905 14.40 12.73 5.86
CA ALA A 905 13.82 11.43 5.54
C ALA A 905 14.27 11.09 4.12
N ARG A 906 15.07 10.01 3.98
CA ARG A 906 15.50 9.57 2.66
C ARG A 906 14.21 9.34 1.90
N ALA A 907 13.98 10.11 0.83
CA ALA A 907 12.93 9.81 -0.11
C ALA A 907 13.04 8.32 -0.40
N SER A 908 12.01 7.56 -0.02
CA SER A 908 12.08 6.12 -0.19
C SER A 908 12.32 5.92 -1.68
N GLY A 909 13.37 5.19 -2.06
CA GLY A 909 13.63 4.90 -3.47
C GLY A 909 12.53 4.04 -4.11
N LYS A 910 11.42 3.81 -3.40
CA LYS A 910 10.21 3.19 -3.93
C LYS A 910 9.47 4.20 -4.78
N GLU A 911 9.03 3.72 -5.93
CA GLU A 911 8.07 4.43 -6.75
C GLU A 911 6.79 4.63 -5.95
N GLN A 912 6.32 5.88 -5.86
CA GLN A 912 5.09 6.21 -5.13
C GLN A 912 3.89 5.56 -5.81
N ASP A 913 2.92 5.09 -5.02
CA ASP A 913 1.67 4.56 -5.56
C ASP A 913 0.92 5.69 -6.29
N PRO A 914 0.71 5.59 -7.62
CA PRO A 914 0.06 6.64 -8.41
C PRO A 914 -1.34 6.99 -7.90
N LEU A 915 -2.09 6.01 -7.40
CA LEU A 915 -3.42 6.25 -6.87
C LEU A 915 -3.38 7.11 -5.61
N LEU A 916 -2.34 6.93 -4.78
CA LEU A 916 -2.13 7.77 -3.59
C LEU A 916 -1.63 9.16 -3.95
N VAL A 917 -0.83 9.30 -5.02
CA VAL A 917 -0.41 10.61 -5.53
C VAL A 917 -1.63 11.43 -5.98
N ASP A 918 -2.56 10.82 -6.72
CA ASP A 918 -3.81 11.49 -7.11
C ASP A 918 -4.65 11.88 -5.88
N LEU A 919 -4.84 10.95 -4.94
CA LEU A 919 -5.58 11.21 -3.70
C LEU A 919 -4.94 12.34 -2.87
N ALA A 920 -3.61 12.38 -2.78
CA ALA A 920 -2.89 13.40 -2.04
C ALA A 920 -3.10 14.80 -2.65
N LYS A 921 -3.11 14.91 -4.00
CA LYS A 921 -3.44 16.16 -4.69
C LYS A 921 -4.86 16.63 -4.34
N ARG A 922 -5.84 15.71 -4.37
CA ARG A 922 -7.25 16.02 -4.04
C ARG A 922 -7.43 16.44 -2.58
N LEU A 923 -6.82 15.72 -1.64
CA LEU A 923 -6.84 16.07 -0.21
C LEU A 923 -6.12 17.40 0.07
N GLY A 924 -5.02 17.68 -0.63
CA GLY A 924 -4.32 18.97 -0.58
C GLY A 924 -5.19 20.12 -1.08
N ALA A 925 -5.96 19.91 -2.15
CA ALA A 925 -6.93 20.89 -2.65
C ALA A 925 -8.06 21.20 -1.65
N LEU A 926 -8.37 20.24 -0.77
CA LEU A 926 -9.32 20.41 0.35
C LEU A 926 -8.68 21.08 1.59
N GLY A 927 -7.42 21.51 1.51
CA GLY A 927 -6.72 22.24 2.58
C GLY A 927 -6.06 21.36 3.64
N MET A 928 -5.93 20.05 3.38
CA MET A 928 -5.22 19.13 4.28
C MET A 928 -3.71 19.17 4.03
N VAL A 929 -2.91 18.99 5.09
CA VAL A 929 -1.47 18.75 4.97
C VAL A 929 -1.28 17.26 4.71
N VAL A 930 -0.74 16.90 3.55
CA VAL A 930 -0.59 15.50 3.13
C VAL A 930 0.87 15.20 2.84
N GLU A 931 1.32 14.05 3.30
CA GLU A 931 2.64 13.50 3.02
C GLU A 931 2.53 12.04 2.58
N LEU A 932 3.18 11.71 1.47
CA LEU A 932 3.24 10.35 0.94
C LEU A 932 4.45 9.62 1.52
N ASP A 933 4.30 8.32 1.78
CA ASP A 933 5.32 7.45 2.35
C ASP A 933 5.96 7.98 3.63
N TYR A 934 5.14 8.56 4.53
CA TYR A 934 5.60 9.13 5.80
C TYR A 934 6.42 8.11 6.59
N GLN A 935 7.68 8.45 6.85
CA GLN A 935 8.69 7.62 7.53
C GLN A 935 8.83 6.20 6.92
N ALA A 936 8.54 6.03 5.63
CA ALA A 936 8.50 4.73 4.94
C ALA A 936 7.56 3.68 5.58
N HIS A 937 6.65 4.12 6.47
CA HIS A 937 5.77 3.26 7.25
C HIS A 937 4.30 3.51 6.95
N ILE A 938 3.89 4.74 6.66
CA ILE A 938 2.50 5.10 6.35
C ILE A 938 2.42 5.56 4.89
N PRO A 939 1.72 4.83 4.00
CA PRO A 939 1.65 5.16 2.58
C PRO A 939 1.12 6.58 2.29
N LEU A 940 0.08 7.00 3.02
CA LEU A 940 -0.42 8.37 2.98
C LEU A 940 -0.78 8.82 4.40
N ALA A 941 -0.10 9.87 4.85
CA ALA A 941 -0.39 10.58 6.09
C ALA A 941 -1.07 11.92 5.75
N ALA A 942 -2.16 12.24 6.44
CA ALA A 942 -2.85 13.52 6.24
C ALA A 942 -3.24 14.15 7.59
N SER A 943 -3.24 15.48 7.67
CA SER A 943 -3.70 16.19 8.86
C SER A 943 -4.55 17.42 8.56
N TYR A 944 -5.50 17.68 9.47
CA TYR A 944 -6.35 18.85 9.47
C TYR A 944 -6.88 19.12 10.88
N GLY A 945 -6.80 20.36 11.37
CA GLY A 945 -7.39 20.74 12.67
C GLY A 945 -6.90 19.93 13.88
N GLY A 946 -5.67 19.40 13.85
CA GLY A 946 -5.12 18.54 14.91
C GLY A 946 -5.50 17.06 14.80
N TYR A 947 -6.31 16.67 13.82
CA TYR A 947 -6.54 15.27 13.47
C TYR A 947 -5.46 14.77 12.51
N CYS A 948 -4.91 13.60 12.79
CA CYS A 948 -3.98 12.90 11.90
C CYS A 948 -4.62 11.62 11.38
N ILE A 949 -4.49 11.37 10.07
CA ILE A 949 -5.00 10.21 9.37
C ILE A 949 -3.82 9.40 8.85
N ALA A 950 -3.87 8.09 9.08
CA ALA A 950 -2.97 7.12 8.45
C ALA A 950 -3.79 6.26 7.50
N LEU A 951 -3.44 6.26 6.22
CA LEU A 951 -4.18 5.56 5.17
C LEU A 951 -3.36 4.41 4.59
N ASP A 952 -3.99 3.23 4.50
CA ASP A 952 -3.45 2.04 3.84
C ASP A 952 -4.35 1.58 2.68
N THR A 953 -3.71 1.07 1.63
CA THR A 953 -4.34 0.48 0.43
C THR A 953 -4.14 -1.03 0.38
N ASP A 954 -4.74 -1.71 -0.60
CA ASP A 954 -4.48 -3.14 -0.79
C ASP A 954 -2.99 -3.40 -1.03
N THR A 955 -2.35 -2.56 -1.85
CA THR A 955 -0.94 -2.63 -2.19
C THR A 955 -0.05 -2.60 -0.95
N SER A 956 -0.33 -1.70 0.01
CA SER A 956 0.49 -1.59 1.23
C SER A 956 0.27 -2.74 2.22
N LEU A 957 -0.91 -3.36 2.19
CA LEU A 957 -1.30 -4.43 3.13
C LEU A 957 -1.03 -5.84 2.62
N MET A 958 -0.81 -6.03 1.31
CA MET A 958 -0.53 -7.34 0.70
C MET A 958 0.61 -8.12 1.36
N PRO A 959 1.75 -7.51 1.75
CA PRO A 959 2.85 -8.25 2.36
C PRO A 959 2.57 -8.75 3.79
N LEU A 960 1.51 -8.24 4.43
CA LEU A 960 1.18 -8.55 5.82
C LEU A 960 0.13 -9.66 5.90
N SER A 961 0.15 -10.43 6.99
CA SER A 961 -0.93 -11.37 7.26
C SER A 961 -2.29 -10.66 7.39
N VAL A 962 -3.40 -11.39 7.22
CA VAL A 962 -4.74 -10.81 7.34
C VAL A 962 -4.96 -10.20 8.73
N ARG A 963 -4.47 -10.87 9.78
CA ARG A 963 -4.51 -10.37 11.17
C ARG A 963 -3.69 -9.09 11.35
N GLU A 964 -2.47 -9.05 10.83
CA GLU A 964 -1.61 -7.86 10.94
C GLU A 964 -2.22 -6.68 10.20
N ALA A 965 -2.67 -6.89 8.97
CA ALA A 965 -3.23 -5.85 8.12
C ALA A 965 -4.54 -5.26 8.66
N LEU A 966 -5.45 -6.10 9.17
CA LEU A 966 -6.79 -5.66 9.55
C LEU A 966 -6.91 -5.35 11.05
N ARG A 967 -6.06 -5.89 11.92
CA ARG A 967 -6.16 -5.68 13.38
C ARG A 967 -4.91 -5.10 14.02
N LEU A 968 -3.75 -5.74 13.88
CA LEU A 968 -2.56 -5.35 14.66
C LEU A 968 -2.00 -3.99 14.25
N ARG A 969 -1.85 -3.74 12.95
CA ARG A 969 -1.33 -2.48 12.41
C ARG A 969 -2.31 -1.31 12.66
N PRO A 970 -3.62 -1.42 12.36
CA PRO A 970 -4.58 -0.39 12.73
C PRO A 970 -4.59 -0.08 14.23
N ALA A 971 -4.52 -1.10 15.09
CA ALA A 971 -4.48 -0.91 16.54
C ALA A 971 -3.18 -0.23 17.00
N ALA A 972 -2.04 -0.54 16.37
CA ALA A 972 -0.77 0.12 16.67
C ALA A 972 -0.77 1.59 16.26
N LEU A 973 -1.26 1.91 15.05
CA LEU A 973 -1.41 3.28 14.56
C LEU A 973 -2.37 4.10 15.44
N ALA A 974 -3.52 3.51 15.82
CA ALA A 974 -4.48 4.14 16.73
C ALA A 974 -3.88 4.43 18.12
N LYS A 975 -3.10 3.49 18.69
CA LYS A 975 -2.36 3.71 19.95
C LYS A 975 -1.32 4.84 19.84
N SER A 976 -0.75 5.03 18.65
CA SER A 976 0.16 6.13 18.32
C SER A 976 -0.55 7.45 17.95
N GLY A 977 -1.88 7.52 18.08
CA GLY A 977 -2.67 8.75 17.89
C GLY A 977 -3.18 8.98 16.47
N TRP A 978 -3.01 8.02 15.55
CA TRP A 978 -3.54 8.13 14.19
C TRP A 978 -4.99 7.66 14.09
N HIS A 979 -5.78 8.35 13.28
CA HIS A 979 -7.07 7.86 12.81
C HIS A 979 -6.81 6.98 11.59
N TYR A 980 -6.94 5.66 11.77
CA TYR A 980 -6.69 4.71 10.71
C TYR A 980 -7.84 4.70 9.69
N VAL A 981 -7.51 4.81 8.40
CA VAL A 981 -8.47 4.71 7.29
C VAL A 981 -8.00 3.64 6.31
N ARG A 982 -8.87 2.67 6.04
CA ARG A 982 -8.68 1.65 5.01
C ARG A 982 -9.36 2.08 3.73
N VAL A 983 -8.63 2.11 2.61
CA VAL A 983 -9.19 2.39 1.28
C VAL A 983 -8.84 1.27 0.33
N HIS A 984 -9.83 0.71 -0.37
CA HIS A 984 -9.60 -0.35 -1.34
C HIS A 984 -9.10 0.22 -2.67
N SER A 985 -8.13 -0.43 -3.32
CA SER A 985 -7.53 0.07 -4.57
C SER A 985 -8.56 0.22 -5.69
N LEU A 986 -9.55 -0.69 -5.76
CA LEU A 986 -10.67 -0.59 -6.71
C LEU A 986 -11.58 0.61 -6.41
N GLU A 987 -11.85 0.90 -5.13
CA GLU A 987 -12.65 2.08 -4.73
C GLU A 987 -11.91 3.37 -5.08
N LEU A 988 -10.62 3.42 -4.77
CA LEU A 988 -9.77 4.55 -5.04
C LEU A 988 -9.64 4.82 -6.55
N PHE A 989 -9.55 3.77 -7.36
CA PHE A 989 -9.48 3.88 -8.81
C PHE A 989 -10.81 4.33 -9.43
N SER A 990 -11.94 3.78 -8.97
CA SER A 990 -13.26 4.03 -9.57
C SER A 990 -13.90 5.35 -9.15
N ALA A 991 -13.69 5.80 -7.91
CA ALA A 991 -14.32 6.99 -7.35
C ALA A 991 -13.39 7.76 -6.39
N PRO A 992 -12.25 8.29 -6.86
CA PRO A 992 -11.28 8.98 -6.01
C PRO A 992 -11.86 10.22 -5.29
N ASP A 993 -12.78 10.95 -5.93
CA ASP A 993 -13.44 12.12 -5.33
C ASP A 993 -14.35 11.77 -4.16
N VAL A 994 -15.03 10.61 -4.24
CA VAL A 994 -15.88 10.11 -3.15
C VAL A 994 -15.01 9.73 -1.96
N VAL A 995 -13.85 9.10 -2.20
CA VAL A 995 -12.88 8.76 -1.16
C VAL A 995 -12.32 10.03 -0.51
N ALA A 996 -11.88 11.02 -1.29
CA ALA A 996 -11.38 12.29 -0.78
C ALA A 996 -12.43 13.03 0.07
N SER A 997 -13.67 13.10 -0.41
CA SER A 997 -14.78 13.72 0.30
C SER A 997 -15.13 13.01 1.61
N ARG A 998 -15.08 11.67 1.62
CA ARG A 998 -15.29 10.86 2.84
C ARG A 998 -14.21 11.15 3.90
N ILE A 999 -12.95 11.24 3.47
CA ILE A 999 -11.81 11.56 4.35
C ILE A 999 -11.94 12.98 4.90
N ALA A 1000 -12.29 13.95 4.05
CA ALA A 1000 -12.50 15.34 4.44
C ALA A 1000 -13.65 15.49 5.46
N THR A 1001 -14.75 14.77 5.25
CA THR A 1001 -15.87 14.74 6.20
C THR A 1001 -15.45 14.16 7.55
N LEU A 1002 -14.59 13.14 7.56
CA LEU A 1002 -14.09 12.51 8.79
C LEU A 1002 -13.28 13.48 9.67
N VAL A 1003 -12.59 14.45 9.07
CA VAL A 1003 -11.86 15.50 9.80
C VAL A 1003 -12.65 16.80 9.99
N GLY A 1004 -13.94 16.80 9.64
CA GLY A 1004 -14.84 17.93 9.89
C GLY A 1004 -14.82 19.03 8.83
N ILE A 1005 -14.27 18.78 7.64
CA ILE A 1005 -14.40 19.69 6.49
C ILE A 1005 -15.82 19.51 5.92
N THR A 1006 -16.67 20.52 6.10
CA THR A 1006 -18.11 20.47 5.79
C THR A 1006 -18.48 21.08 4.43
N ASP A 1007 -17.56 21.79 3.77
CA ASP A 1007 -17.75 22.39 2.44
C ASP A 1007 -17.19 21.49 1.32
N THR A 1008 -17.85 20.34 1.07
CA THR A 1008 -17.53 19.48 -0.09
C THR A 1008 -18.40 19.79 -1.32
N ALA A 1009 -19.31 20.78 -1.22
CA ALA A 1009 -20.27 21.11 -2.28
C ALA A 1009 -19.68 21.86 -3.49
N ALA A 1010 -18.38 22.17 -3.50
CA ALA A 1010 -17.75 22.98 -4.55
C ALA A 1010 -17.08 22.19 -5.68
N LEU A 1011 -17.02 20.84 -5.62
CA LEU A 1011 -16.24 20.02 -6.57
C LEU A 1011 -17.06 19.44 -7.74
N SER A 1012 -18.33 19.81 -7.92
CA SER A 1012 -19.15 19.33 -9.05
C SER A 1012 -19.18 20.27 -10.26
N HIS A 1013 -18.34 21.32 -10.30
CA HIS A 1013 -18.28 22.25 -11.43
C HIS A 1013 -16.83 22.66 -11.74
N ASP A 1014 -16.23 21.88 -12.64
CA ASP A 1014 -15.16 22.18 -13.60
C ASP A 1014 -14.55 20.79 -13.91
N GLY A 1015 -15.04 20.01 -14.87
CA GLY A 1015 -15.28 20.36 -16.27
C GLY A 1015 -14.23 19.64 -17.08
#